data_AF-A0A2S7DCV6-F1
#
_entry.id   AF-A0A2S7DCV6-F1
#
_cell.length_a   1.000
_cell.length_b   1.000
_cell.length_c   1.000
_cell.angle_alpha   90.00
_cell.angle_beta   90.00
_cell.angle_gamma   90.00
#
_symmetry.space_group_name_H-M   'P 1'
#
loop_
_entity.id
_entity.type
_entity.pdbx_description
1 polymer ?
#
loop_
_entity_poly.entity_id
_entity_poly.type
_entity_poly.pdbx_seq_one_letter_code
_entity_poly.pdbx_strand_id
1 'polypeptide(L)'
;MPPSFSRLLSLVLATVLSLSVAPPADAAKKKTAKAQTTQTRAKASKAKKTTKPARSAKPAKGSRAAKARPRAVAAPVVLSKAQQLNLLYDQYWDASLKLNPLQATFQGESRYNDQLPNFLSPAFRQQSHDFTVLWLGKAEALGSDGLSGQDLLSYQIFVRDARSALAAEQFPSWMLPINQFYNIASIAVVLGSGTGAQPFKTVKDYDNWSRRALGIPDLFDQAIANMRAGMQAGVVQPKVLMQKVLPQLDAIIARTAEDSLFWGPIRNLPADMPEADKQRLTAEYKRLIEVRILPAYRALRGFIATEYLPACRDTDGLAALPNGAAWYAYDVRQSTTSELSPEQIHQIGLDEVARLQGEIQTLTRQVKFRGNLPKFYKFMQTDKRFSFRSDTELLGYYRGLQGRVQAAVPRLFALQGIPELEVRAVEPQRAQSAASGSYMRPSANGSAGSTPGIFYVNTSDLPSRRTWEAESLYLHEAIPGHHYQLGLQQQLTDLPKFRRLGGETAYIEGWGLYAESLGRELGLYQDPYNYYGYLQNALWRSIRLVADTGLHSKGWTRTQAIDYMLDNSAMSRTDAEAEVDRYMAIPGQALAYKVGEMKIAQLREQAQRELGPRFDVRAFHTEVLKDGSVPLEILQDKIQRWIAAQKG
;
A
#
# COMPACT_ATOMS: atom_id res chain seq x y z
N MET A 1 8.36 -15.30 -1.58
CA MET A 1 9.23 -14.29 -0.95
C MET A 1 9.07 -14.38 0.56
N PRO A 2 10.06 -13.98 1.39
CA PRO A 2 9.83 -13.92 2.83
C PRO A 2 8.67 -12.95 3.15
N PRO A 3 7.81 -13.24 4.13
CA PRO A 3 6.60 -12.45 4.44
C PRO A 3 6.87 -10.99 4.82
N SER A 4 8.07 -10.69 5.33
CA SER A 4 8.56 -9.32 5.57
C SER A 4 8.75 -8.51 4.28
N PHE A 5 9.04 -9.18 3.16
CA PHE A 5 9.08 -8.56 1.83
C PHE A 5 7.67 -8.32 1.26
N SER A 6 6.69 -9.15 1.62
CA SER A 6 5.29 -8.95 1.19
C SER A 6 4.71 -7.63 1.71
N ARG A 7 5.03 -7.17 2.92
CA ARG A 7 4.59 -5.85 3.42
C ARG A 7 5.25 -4.66 2.72
N LEU A 8 6.52 -4.78 2.33
CA LEU A 8 7.19 -3.76 1.51
C LEU A 8 6.58 -3.70 0.12
N LEU A 9 6.30 -4.87 -0.46
CA LEU A 9 5.56 -5.00 -1.71
C LEU A 9 4.15 -4.41 -1.56
N SER A 10 3.41 -4.64 -0.48
CA SER A 10 2.08 -4.02 -0.29
C SER A 10 2.12 -2.49 -0.31
N LEU A 11 3.17 -1.85 0.21
CA LEU A 11 3.33 -0.40 0.19
C LEU A 11 3.78 0.13 -1.18
N VAL A 12 4.72 -0.57 -1.83
CA VAL A 12 5.18 -0.26 -3.20
C VAL A 12 4.07 -0.53 -4.22
N LEU A 13 3.28 -1.59 -4.04
CA LEU A 13 2.12 -1.93 -4.87
C LEU A 13 0.89 -1.13 -4.53
N ALA A 14 0.67 -0.61 -3.32
CA ALA A 14 -0.35 0.42 -3.15
C ALA A 14 -0.05 1.64 -4.04
N THR A 15 1.23 1.92 -4.28
CA THR A 15 1.72 3.00 -5.15
C THR A 15 1.75 2.62 -6.64
N VAL A 16 1.96 1.33 -6.99
CA VAL A 16 1.99 0.82 -8.38
C VAL A 16 0.62 0.31 -8.87
N LEU A 17 -0.25 -0.18 -7.99
CA LEU A 17 -1.62 -0.63 -8.31
C LEU A 17 -2.57 0.55 -8.45
N SER A 18 -2.34 1.66 -7.73
CA SER A 18 -2.97 2.96 -8.02
C SER A 18 -2.52 3.56 -9.36
N LEU A 19 -1.55 2.91 -10.04
CA LEU A 19 -1.07 3.24 -11.38
C LEU A 19 -1.56 2.25 -12.49
N SER A 20 -2.37 1.23 -12.17
CA SER A 20 -2.61 0.08 -13.06
C SER A 20 -4.05 -0.14 -13.55
N VAL A 21 -4.97 0.81 -13.34
CA VAL A 21 -6.34 0.75 -13.94
C VAL A 21 -6.44 1.63 -15.20
N ALA A 22 -5.31 1.88 -15.88
CA ALA A 22 -5.32 2.58 -17.15
C ALA A 22 -5.29 1.58 -18.31
N PRO A 23 -6.30 1.57 -19.21
CA PRO A 23 -6.23 0.82 -20.47
C PRO A 23 -5.06 1.33 -21.34
N PRO A 24 -4.54 0.51 -22.28
CA PRO A 24 -3.41 0.89 -23.12
C PRO A 24 -3.72 2.17 -23.91
N ALA A 25 -2.80 3.14 -23.80
CA ALA A 25 -2.88 4.45 -24.44
C ALA A 25 -2.62 4.36 -25.95
N ASP A 26 -3.64 4.01 -26.73
CA ASP A 26 -3.67 4.23 -28.18
C ASP A 26 -4.42 5.53 -28.50
N ALA A 27 -3.81 6.68 -28.17
CA ALA A 27 -4.14 7.98 -28.80
C ALA A 27 -3.19 9.09 -28.33
N ALA A 28 -2.05 9.28 -29.00
CA ALA A 28 -1.36 10.56 -28.98
C ALA A 28 -0.57 10.81 -30.27
N LYS A 29 -1.09 11.68 -31.15
CA LYS A 29 -0.27 12.45 -32.08
C LYS A 29 -0.53 13.95 -31.89
N LYS A 30 0.56 14.65 -31.53
CA LYS A 30 0.89 16.08 -31.71
C LYS A 30 0.07 17.11 -30.89
N LYS A 31 0.77 17.91 -30.07
CA LYS A 31 1.40 19.18 -30.46
C LYS A 31 2.14 19.81 -29.27
N THR A 32 3.42 20.12 -29.49
CA THR A 32 4.27 20.98 -28.65
C THR A 32 3.98 22.45 -28.93
N ALA A 33 3.94 23.28 -27.88
CA ALA A 33 4.16 24.72 -27.99
C ALA A 33 4.94 25.25 -26.77
N LYS A 34 5.99 26.03 -27.08
CA LYS A 34 6.90 26.72 -26.16
C LYS A 34 6.19 27.88 -25.44
N ALA A 35 6.62 28.19 -24.23
CA ALA A 35 6.49 29.53 -23.66
C ALA A 35 7.80 29.95 -22.98
N GLN A 36 8.27 31.14 -23.36
CA GLN A 36 9.49 31.79 -22.89
C GLN A 36 9.24 32.61 -21.61
N THR A 37 10.31 32.67 -20.82
CA THR A 37 10.72 33.63 -19.77
C THR A 37 10.02 34.98 -19.65
N THR A 38 9.82 35.40 -18.39
CA THR A 38 10.16 36.76 -17.94
C THR A 38 10.72 36.76 -16.52
N GLN A 39 11.91 37.31 -16.36
CA GLN A 39 12.58 37.63 -15.10
C GLN A 39 12.04 38.94 -14.53
N THR A 40 11.90 39.03 -13.21
CA THR A 40 11.99 40.30 -12.49
C THR A 40 12.81 40.15 -11.22
N ARG A 41 13.62 41.17 -10.99
CA ARG A 41 14.78 41.28 -10.11
C ARG A 41 14.40 42.14 -8.91
N ALA A 42 14.67 41.73 -7.67
CA ALA A 42 14.63 42.63 -6.52
C ALA A 42 15.61 42.24 -5.39
N LYS A 43 16.71 43.00 -5.39
CA LYS A 43 17.58 43.50 -4.31
C LYS A 43 17.64 42.79 -2.94
N ALA A 44 18.89 42.45 -2.62
CA ALA A 44 19.41 42.15 -1.30
C ALA A 44 19.48 43.38 -0.38
N SER A 45 19.35 43.17 0.93
CA SER A 45 19.92 44.02 1.96
C SER A 45 20.64 43.18 3.02
N LYS A 46 21.85 43.62 3.35
CA LYS A 46 22.77 43.03 4.33
C LYS A 46 22.40 43.52 5.73
N ALA A 47 22.47 42.64 6.74
CA ALA A 47 22.65 43.08 8.13
C ALA A 47 23.67 42.18 8.85
N LYS A 48 24.57 42.85 9.56
CA LYS A 48 25.86 42.41 10.08
C LYS A 48 25.76 41.53 11.33
N LYS A 49 26.69 40.58 11.41
CA LYS A 49 27.14 39.91 12.64
C LYS A 49 27.83 40.91 13.58
N THR A 50 27.53 40.84 14.87
CA THR A 50 28.33 41.43 15.94
C THR A 50 28.59 40.38 17.03
N THR A 51 29.81 39.85 17.02
CA THR A 51 30.42 39.11 18.14
C THR A 51 31.06 40.10 19.11
N LYS A 52 30.87 39.92 20.42
CA LYS A 52 31.69 40.55 21.47
C LYS A 52 32.21 39.50 22.46
N PRO A 53 33.40 39.71 23.05
CA PRO A 53 34.28 38.64 23.51
C PRO A 53 34.20 38.37 25.02
N ALA A 54 34.72 37.20 25.38
CA ALA A 54 34.93 36.71 26.74
C ALA A 54 35.87 37.61 27.56
N ARG A 55 35.56 37.73 28.86
CA ARG A 55 36.47 38.27 29.88
C ARG A 55 36.81 37.17 30.90
N SER A 56 38.11 36.93 31.02
CA SER A 56 38.78 36.16 32.07
C SER A 56 38.84 36.95 33.39
N ALA A 57 38.61 36.28 34.52
CA ALA A 57 39.03 36.77 35.84
C ALA A 57 39.61 35.61 36.68
N LYS A 58 40.64 35.96 37.46
CA LYS A 58 41.64 35.17 38.18
C LYS A 58 41.14 34.67 39.57
N PRO A 59 41.96 33.90 40.34
CA PRO A 59 41.48 32.87 41.26
C PRO A 59 41.19 33.37 42.68
N ALA A 60 40.17 32.79 43.32
CA ALA A 60 39.94 32.92 44.75
C ALA A 60 40.60 31.77 45.52
N LYS A 61 41.36 32.13 46.56
CA LYS A 61 41.97 31.25 47.55
C LYS A 61 40.92 30.71 48.52
N GLY A 62 41.11 29.46 48.94
CA GLY A 62 40.65 28.96 50.25
C GLY A 62 39.22 28.41 50.31
N SER A 63 39.07 27.10 50.09
CA SER A 63 37.98 26.33 50.67
C SER A 63 38.46 24.90 50.95
N ARG A 64 38.24 24.47 52.19
CA ARG A 64 38.61 23.17 52.76
C ARG A 64 38.20 22.02 51.84
N ALA A 65 39.08 21.03 51.71
CA ALA A 65 38.76 19.72 51.15
C ALA A 65 37.62 19.08 51.95
N ALA A 66 36.39 19.21 51.47
CA ALA A 66 35.27 18.40 51.90
C ALA A 66 35.52 16.98 51.38
N LYS A 67 35.62 16.00 52.29
CA LYS A 67 35.68 14.58 51.94
C LYS A 67 34.54 14.25 50.99
N ALA A 68 34.86 13.82 49.77
CA ALA A 68 33.88 13.37 48.81
C ALA A 68 33.07 12.22 49.43
N ARG A 69 31.77 12.44 49.65
CA ARG A 69 30.84 11.36 49.96
C ARG A 69 30.88 10.37 48.79
N PRO A 70 30.95 9.05 49.04
CA PRO A 70 30.83 8.07 47.97
C PRO A 70 29.53 8.33 47.22
N ARG A 71 29.64 8.52 45.90
CA ARG A 71 28.50 8.71 45.01
C ARG A 71 27.64 7.46 45.13
N ALA A 72 26.43 7.59 45.68
CA ALA A 72 25.51 6.48 45.80
C ALA A 72 25.38 5.81 44.42
N VAL A 73 25.74 4.53 44.34
CA VAL A 73 25.53 3.73 43.14
C VAL A 73 24.03 3.71 42.92
N ALA A 74 23.55 4.32 41.84
CA ALA A 74 22.14 4.30 41.51
C ALA A 74 21.67 2.84 41.45
N ALA A 75 20.62 2.51 42.19
CA ALA A 75 20.05 1.17 42.17
C ALA A 75 19.73 0.77 40.70
N PRO A 76 19.94 -0.50 40.31
CA PRO A 76 19.66 -0.92 38.94
C PRO A 76 18.21 -0.63 38.60
N VAL A 77 17.99 0.12 37.51
CA VAL A 77 16.65 0.43 37.02
C VAL A 77 16.05 -0.84 36.44
N VAL A 78 15.10 -1.44 37.16
CA VAL A 78 14.32 -2.58 36.66
C VAL A 78 13.28 -2.05 35.67
N LEU A 79 13.45 -2.37 34.39
CA LEU A 79 12.51 -1.98 33.35
C LEU A 79 11.19 -2.73 33.51
N SER A 80 10.06 -2.03 33.32
CA SER A 80 8.76 -2.69 33.20
C SER A 80 8.72 -3.60 31.97
N LYS A 81 7.79 -4.56 31.94
CA LYS A 81 7.62 -5.44 30.78
C LYS A 81 7.39 -4.66 29.48
N ALA A 82 6.55 -3.62 29.53
CA ALA A 82 6.31 -2.72 28.40
C ALA A 82 7.60 -2.04 27.93
N GLN A 83 8.44 -1.55 28.85
CA GLN A 83 9.73 -0.94 28.51
C GLN A 83 10.70 -1.96 27.89
N GLN A 84 10.72 -3.19 28.39
CA GLN A 84 11.54 -4.27 27.81
C GLN A 84 11.09 -4.63 26.39
N LEU A 85 9.78 -4.73 26.15
CA LEU A 85 9.22 -4.97 24.82
C LEU A 85 9.51 -3.83 23.85
N ASN A 86 9.35 -2.57 24.27
CA ASN A 86 9.67 -1.42 23.41
C ASN A 86 11.15 -1.39 23.02
N LEU A 87 12.06 -1.69 23.95
CA LEU A 87 13.48 -1.85 23.63
C LEU A 87 13.72 -3.01 22.66
N LEU A 88 13.03 -4.14 22.84
CA LEU A 88 13.10 -5.28 21.93
C LEU A 88 12.62 -4.91 20.52
N TYR A 89 11.54 -4.14 20.38
CA TYR A 89 11.02 -3.71 19.09
C TYR A 89 11.97 -2.76 18.36
N ASP A 90 12.65 -1.86 19.08
CA ASP A 90 13.66 -0.99 18.49
C ASP A 90 14.88 -1.79 17.98
N GLN A 91 15.36 -2.74 18.79
CA GLN A 91 16.46 -3.63 18.38
C GLN A 91 16.06 -4.52 17.20
N TYR A 92 14.84 -5.07 17.21
CA TYR A 92 14.26 -5.82 16.10
C TYR A 92 14.24 -4.97 14.84
N TRP A 93 13.75 -3.72 14.94
CA TRP A 93 13.65 -2.83 13.81
C TRP A 93 15.01 -2.57 13.16
N ASP A 94 16.02 -2.20 13.95
CA ASP A 94 17.36 -1.96 13.43
C ASP A 94 17.98 -3.22 12.80
N ALA A 95 17.75 -4.39 13.40
CA ALA A 95 18.20 -5.67 12.85
C ALA A 95 17.44 -6.03 11.55
N SER A 96 16.15 -5.70 11.45
CA SER A 96 15.32 -5.95 10.27
C SER A 96 15.77 -5.10 9.08
N LEU A 97 16.17 -3.84 9.31
CA LEU A 97 16.70 -2.97 8.26
C LEU A 97 18.04 -3.47 7.71
N LYS A 98 18.86 -4.10 8.56
CA LYS A 98 20.10 -4.76 8.13
C LYS A 98 19.82 -6.01 7.29
N LEU A 99 18.82 -6.81 7.67
CA LEU A 99 18.39 -7.98 6.91
C LEU A 99 17.74 -7.58 5.57
N ASN A 100 17.04 -6.43 5.54
CA ASN A 100 16.35 -5.91 4.38
C ASN A 100 16.81 -4.47 3.99
N PRO A 101 17.97 -4.34 3.33
CA PRO A 101 18.49 -3.07 2.80
C PRO A 101 17.55 -2.30 1.87
N LEU A 102 16.66 -2.99 1.15
CA LEU A 102 15.67 -2.33 0.29
C LEU A 102 14.63 -1.62 1.13
N GLN A 103 14.11 -2.29 2.17
CA GLN A 103 13.21 -1.66 3.14
C GLN A 103 13.86 -0.44 3.78
N ALA A 104 15.14 -0.53 4.17
CA ALA A 104 15.86 0.62 4.72
C ALA A 104 15.81 1.83 3.77
N THR A 105 16.12 1.64 2.49
CA THR A 105 16.05 2.71 1.48
C THR A 105 14.66 3.33 1.37
N PHE A 106 13.59 2.52 1.30
CA PHE A 106 12.22 3.03 1.23
C PHE A 106 11.77 3.79 2.49
N GLN A 107 12.39 3.50 3.64
CA GLN A 107 12.14 4.22 4.90
C GLN A 107 13.08 5.42 5.11
N GLY A 108 13.86 5.79 4.10
CA GLY A 108 14.81 6.92 4.17
C GLY A 108 16.10 6.62 4.94
N GLU A 109 16.35 5.36 5.30
CA GLU A 109 17.59 4.92 5.93
C GLU A 109 18.67 4.65 4.89
N SER A 110 19.73 5.46 4.90
CA SER A 110 20.74 5.48 3.85
C SER A 110 21.94 4.54 4.09
N ARG A 111 22.09 3.99 5.30
CA ARG A 111 23.22 3.12 5.69
C ARG A 111 23.45 1.91 4.79
N TYR A 112 22.41 1.42 4.13
CA TYR A 112 22.44 0.18 3.33
C TYR A 112 22.14 0.42 1.84
N ASN A 113 22.19 1.67 1.37
CA ASN A 113 21.85 2.05 -0.01
C ASN A 113 22.76 1.45 -1.09
N ASP A 114 23.87 0.82 -0.70
CA ASP A 114 24.82 0.11 -1.55
C ASP A 114 24.64 -1.41 -1.59
N GLN A 115 23.67 -1.95 -0.83
CA GLN A 115 23.48 -3.39 -0.67
C GLN A 115 22.21 -3.87 -1.38
N LEU A 116 22.32 -4.99 -2.10
CA LEU A 116 21.21 -5.79 -2.62
C LEU A 116 21.41 -7.25 -2.19
N PRO A 117 20.75 -7.74 -1.14
CA PRO A 117 20.87 -9.15 -0.78
C PRO A 117 20.22 -10.02 -1.85
N ASN A 118 20.76 -11.23 -2.05
CA ASN A 118 20.09 -12.25 -2.86
C ASN A 118 18.95 -12.89 -2.05
N PHE A 119 17.85 -12.14 -1.90
CA PHE A 119 16.68 -12.55 -1.11
C PHE A 119 15.88 -13.72 -1.70
N LEU A 120 16.27 -14.21 -2.87
CA LEU A 120 15.72 -15.40 -3.51
C LEU A 120 16.51 -16.68 -3.18
N SER A 121 17.70 -16.55 -2.59
CA SER A 121 18.58 -17.68 -2.30
C SER A 121 18.09 -18.54 -1.13
N PRO A 122 18.42 -19.85 -1.10
CA PRO A 122 18.16 -20.70 0.06
C PRO A 122 18.81 -20.16 1.35
N ALA A 123 20.02 -19.61 1.26
CA ALA A 123 20.72 -19.02 2.40
C ALA A 123 19.95 -17.84 3.02
N PHE A 124 19.38 -16.95 2.20
CA PHE A 124 18.57 -15.85 2.70
C PHE A 124 17.24 -16.33 3.30
N ARG A 125 16.64 -17.39 2.76
CA ARG A 125 15.44 -18.00 3.36
C ARG A 125 15.74 -18.54 4.75
N GLN A 126 16.85 -19.26 4.92
CA GLN A 126 17.29 -19.73 6.24
C GLN A 126 17.58 -18.56 7.19
N GLN A 127 18.28 -17.53 6.71
CA GLN A 127 18.55 -16.33 7.51
C GLN A 127 17.26 -15.62 7.95
N SER A 128 16.24 -15.58 7.09
CA SER A 128 14.93 -14.98 7.40
C SER A 128 14.15 -15.82 8.42
N HIS A 129 14.21 -17.14 8.31
CA HIS A 129 13.65 -18.08 9.29
C HIS A 129 14.29 -17.88 10.66
N ASP A 130 15.63 -17.98 10.74
CA ASP A 130 16.39 -17.86 12.00
C ASP A 130 16.14 -16.50 12.67
N PHE A 131 16.09 -15.44 11.86
CA PHE A 131 15.74 -14.10 12.33
C PHE A 131 14.34 -14.09 12.97
N THR A 132 13.36 -14.67 12.29
CA THR A 132 11.95 -14.65 12.75
C THR A 132 11.78 -15.50 14.01
N VAL A 133 12.37 -16.70 14.06
CA VAL A 133 12.40 -17.56 15.25
C VAL A 133 13.04 -16.84 16.44
N LEU A 134 14.20 -16.21 16.24
CA LEU A 134 14.91 -15.50 17.32
C LEU A 134 14.05 -14.40 17.95
N TRP A 135 13.45 -13.55 17.11
CA TRP A 135 12.71 -12.39 17.61
C TRP A 135 11.33 -12.77 18.14
N LEU A 136 10.66 -13.74 17.54
CA LEU A 136 9.43 -14.32 18.09
C LEU A 136 9.68 -14.91 19.49
N GLY A 137 10.72 -15.75 19.63
CA GLY A 137 11.04 -16.37 20.91
C GLY A 137 11.36 -15.36 22.01
N LYS A 138 12.10 -14.28 21.69
CA LYS A 138 12.35 -13.20 22.65
C LYS A 138 11.07 -12.46 23.07
N ALA A 139 10.15 -12.19 22.15
CA ALA A 139 8.88 -11.55 22.47
C ALA A 139 8.00 -12.46 23.31
N GLU A 140 7.84 -13.73 22.90
CA GLU A 140 7.03 -14.73 23.63
C GLU A 140 7.53 -14.98 25.05
N ALA A 141 8.85 -14.97 25.27
CA ALA A 141 9.44 -15.10 26.61
C ALA A 141 9.04 -13.96 27.58
N LEU A 142 8.74 -12.76 27.07
CA LEU A 142 8.22 -11.66 27.89
C LEU A 142 6.71 -11.78 28.13
N GLY A 143 5.97 -12.33 27.17
CA GLY A 143 4.54 -12.63 27.25
C GLY A 143 3.62 -11.39 27.21
N SER A 144 2.32 -11.61 27.03
CA SER A 144 1.29 -10.55 27.05
C SER A 144 0.78 -10.17 28.43
N ASP A 145 1.00 -11.02 29.44
CA ASP A 145 0.33 -10.87 30.74
C ASP A 145 0.68 -9.55 31.42
N GLY A 146 -0.34 -8.83 31.88
CA GLY A 146 -0.22 -7.51 32.51
C GLY A 146 -0.01 -6.35 31.53
N LEU A 147 0.06 -6.60 30.21
CA LEU A 147 0.05 -5.53 29.22
C LEU A 147 -1.38 -5.01 29.00
N SER A 148 -1.49 -3.74 28.65
CA SER A 148 -2.75 -3.11 28.26
C SER A 148 -2.52 -2.06 27.18
N GLY A 149 -3.60 -1.52 26.60
CA GLY A 149 -3.54 -0.45 25.59
C GLY A 149 -2.57 -0.75 24.45
N GLN A 150 -1.72 0.22 24.12
CA GLN A 150 -0.79 0.15 23.00
C GLN A 150 0.30 -0.91 23.15
N ASP A 151 0.72 -1.23 24.37
CA ASP A 151 1.75 -2.26 24.60
C ASP A 151 1.19 -3.65 24.29
N LEU A 152 -0.05 -3.92 24.72
CA LEU A 152 -0.73 -5.18 24.40
C LEU A 152 -0.96 -5.32 22.89
N LEU A 153 -1.46 -4.26 22.24
CA LEU A 153 -1.68 -4.29 20.79
C LEU A 153 -0.36 -4.52 20.03
N SER A 154 0.73 -3.87 20.46
CA SER A 154 2.03 -4.06 19.82
C SER A 154 2.55 -5.48 19.96
N TYR A 155 2.40 -6.07 21.15
CA TYR A 155 2.74 -7.48 21.36
C TYR A 155 1.92 -8.42 20.48
N GLN A 156 0.59 -8.26 20.48
CA GLN A 156 -0.30 -9.14 19.72
C GLN A 156 -0.01 -9.09 18.22
N ILE A 157 0.18 -7.90 17.66
CA ILE A 157 0.52 -7.73 16.24
C ILE A 157 1.87 -8.36 15.94
N PHE A 158 2.89 -8.06 16.75
CA PHE A 158 4.24 -8.58 16.54
C PHE A 158 4.27 -10.12 16.52
N VAL A 159 3.66 -10.76 17.53
CA VAL A 159 3.61 -12.22 17.65
C VAL A 159 2.78 -12.84 16.53
N ARG A 160 1.61 -12.27 16.22
CA ARG A 160 0.74 -12.73 15.13
C ARG A 160 1.46 -12.69 13.78
N ASP A 161 2.20 -11.61 13.51
CA ASP A 161 2.94 -11.43 12.26
C ASP A 161 4.11 -12.39 12.13
N ALA A 162 4.90 -12.55 13.21
CA ALA A 162 6.03 -13.47 13.19
C ALA A 162 5.59 -14.94 13.08
N ARG A 163 4.52 -15.35 13.77
CA ARG A 163 3.93 -16.69 13.61
C ARG A 163 3.38 -16.90 12.21
N SER A 164 2.68 -15.89 11.66
CA SER A 164 2.20 -15.92 10.28
C SER A 164 3.35 -16.05 9.31
N ALA A 165 4.48 -15.39 9.57
CA ALA A 165 5.64 -15.45 8.70
C ALA A 165 6.27 -16.85 8.65
N LEU A 166 6.41 -17.50 9.81
CA LEU A 166 6.87 -18.90 9.89
C LEU A 166 5.88 -19.87 9.23
N ALA A 167 4.58 -19.67 9.43
CA ALA A 167 3.56 -20.50 8.80
C ALA A 167 3.55 -20.40 7.26
N ALA A 168 4.01 -19.29 6.68
CA ALA A 168 4.13 -19.14 5.22
C ALA A 168 5.21 -20.05 4.62
N GLU A 169 6.21 -20.49 5.40
CA GLU A 169 7.38 -21.23 4.90
C GLU A 169 7.02 -22.63 4.40
N GLN A 170 5.87 -23.18 4.81
CA GLN A 170 5.35 -24.44 4.28
C GLN A 170 4.95 -24.35 2.80
N PHE A 171 4.74 -23.13 2.27
CA PHE A 171 4.32 -22.91 0.90
C PHE A 171 5.51 -22.49 0.02
N PRO A 172 5.73 -23.15 -1.13
CA PRO A 172 6.92 -22.94 -1.97
C PRO A 172 6.83 -21.66 -2.82
N SER A 173 6.33 -20.54 -2.27
CA SER A 173 6.19 -19.24 -2.96
C SER A 173 7.49 -18.69 -3.55
N TRP A 174 8.64 -19.14 -3.04
CA TRP A 174 9.96 -18.77 -3.56
C TRP A 174 10.24 -19.34 -4.96
N MET A 175 9.51 -20.37 -5.39
CA MET A 175 9.55 -20.94 -6.74
C MET A 175 8.80 -20.08 -7.78
N LEU A 176 7.99 -19.12 -7.32
CA LEU A 176 7.20 -18.20 -8.15
C LEU A 176 7.70 -16.74 -8.00
N PRO A 177 8.98 -16.43 -8.31
CA PRO A 177 9.56 -15.13 -8.01
C PRO A 177 9.05 -13.97 -8.89
N ILE A 178 8.34 -14.29 -9.99
CA ILE A 178 7.90 -13.31 -10.99
C ILE A 178 6.44 -13.57 -11.38
N ASN A 179 5.65 -12.50 -11.43
CA ASN A 179 4.44 -12.35 -12.22
C ASN A 179 4.33 -10.89 -12.73
N GLN A 180 3.23 -10.52 -13.38
CA GLN A 180 3.04 -9.20 -13.99
C GLN A 180 2.91 -8.03 -12.98
N PHE A 181 2.63 -8.32 -11.71
CA PHE A 181 2.55 -7.34 -10.62
C PHE A 181 3.78 -7.38 -9.70
N TYR A 182 4.33 -8.58 -9.49
CA TYR A 182 5.45 -8.89 -8.64
C TYR A 182 6.63 -9.31 -9.51
N ASN A 183 7.38 -8.33 -9.98
CA ASN A 183 8.52 -8.57 -10.86
C ASN A 183 9.79 -7.94 -10.26
N ILE A 184 10.76 -8.78 -9.91
CA ILE A 184 12.07 -8.34 -9.41
C ILE A 184 12.79 -7.41 -10.40
N ALA A 185 12.51 -7.55 -11.70
CA ALA A 185 13.04 -6.69 -12.74
C ALA A 185 12.45 -5.27 -12.64
N SER A 186 11.12 -5.15 -12.49
CA SER A 186 10.48 -3.85 -12.28
C SER A 186 10.97 -3.15 -11.00
N ILE A 187 11.22 -3.90 -9.92
CA ILE A 187 11.78 -3.35 -8.67
C ILE A 187 13.17 -2.74 -8.92
N ALA A 188 14.03 -3.44 -9.67
CA ALA A 188 15.35 -2.93 -10.01
C ALA A 188 15.27 -1.61 -10.81
N VAL A 189 14.32 -1.50 -11.76
CA VAL A 189 14.08 -0.25 -12.50
C VAL A 189 13.64 0.87 -11.57
N VAL A 190 12.68 0.63 -10.66
CA VAL A 190 12.20 1.65 -9.70
C VAL A 190 13.34 2.20 -8.85
N LEU A 191 14.28 1.35 -8.44
CA LEU A 191 15.46 1.79 -7.68
C LEU A 191 16.49 2.50 -8.58
N GLY A 192 16.65 2.08 -9.83
CA GLY A 192 17.72 2.54 -10.71
C GLY A 192 17.38 3.70 -11.66
N SER A 193 16.10 4.07 -11.78
CA SER A 193 15.64 5.09 -12.73
C SER A 193 15.92 6.53 -12.29
N GLY A 194 16.22 6.74 -11.01
CA GLY A 194 16.31 8.06 -10.40
C GLY A 194 14.98 8.68 -9.98
N THR A 195 13.87 7.94 -10.10
CA THR A 195 12.52 8.41 -9.74
C THR A 195 11.92 7.73 -8.51
N GLY A 196 12.60 6.70 -7.96
CA GLY A 196 12.17 5.98 -6.77
C GLY A 196 12.82 6.46 -5.47
N ALA A 197 12.82 5.60 -4.45
CA ALA A 197 13.37 5.91 -3.12
C ALA A 197 14.90 5.94 -3.05
N GLN A 198 15.59 5.29 -4.00
CA GLN A 198 17.05 5.35 -4.10
C GLN A 198 17.46 6.81 -4.40
N PRO A 199 18.31 7.44 -3.58
CA PRO A 199 18.79 8.79 -3.86
C PRO A 199 19.78 8.80 -5.02
N PHE A 200 19.83 9.94 -5.72
CA PHE A 200 20.83 10.26 -6.77
C PHE A 200 21.23 11.75 -6.68
N LYS A 201 21.55 12.23 -5.46
CA LYS A 201 21.81 13.65 -5.19
C LYS A 201 23.31 13.96 -5.07
N THR A 202 24.09 13.01 -4.59
CA THR A 202 25.53 13.18 -4.29
C THR A 202 26.34 12.10 -4.99
N VAL A 203 27.65 12.32 -5.22
CA VAL A 203 28.55 11.30 -5.80
C VAL A 203 28.44 9.95 -5.08
N LYS A 204 28.37 9.97 -3.74
CA LYS A 204 28.16 8.77 -2.90
C LYS A 204 26.86 8.03 -3.25
N ASP A 205 25.78 8.74 -3.56
CA ASP A 205 24.52 8.10 -3.94
C ASP A 205 24.64 7.34 -5.26
N TYR A 206 25.37 7.91 -6.23
CA TYR A 206 25.66 7.26 -7.50
C TYR A 206 26.55 6.03 -7.30
N ASP A 207 27.60 6.14 -6.48
CA ASP A 207 28.50 5.03 -6.16
C ASP A 207 27.76 3.90 -5.40
N ASN A 208 26.84 4.27 -4.49
CA ASN A 208 25.98 3.32 -3.78
C ASN A 208 25.11 2.53 -4.76
N TRP A 209 24.42 3.21 -5.69
CA TRP A 209 23.64 2.52 -6.71
C TRP A 209 24.52 1.63 -7.60
N SER A 210 25.69 2.12 -8.04
CA SER A 210 26.64 1.32 -8.82
C SER A 210 26.99 0.01 -8.13
N ARG A 211 27.27 0.04 -6.82
CA ARG A 211 27.54 -1.17 -6.02
C ARG A 211 26.31 -2.08 -5.88
N ARG A 212 25.16 -1.50 -5.53
CA ARG A 212 23.89 -2.23 -5.37
C ARG A 212 23.50 -2.97 -6.65
N ALA A 213 23.63 -2.30 -7.79
CA ALA A 213 23.26 -2.84 -9.10
C ALA A 213 24.12 -4.04 -9.53
N LEU A 214 25.31 -4.24 -8.95
CA LEU A 214 26.14 -5.42 -9.24
C LEU A 214 25.49 -6.73 -8.80
N GLY A 215 24.55 -6.69 -7.83
CA GLY A 215 23.80 -7.86 -7.39
C GLY A 215 22.59 -8.23 -8.28
N ILE A 216 22.22 -7.39 -9.26
CA ILE A 216 21.05 -7.65 -10.13
C ILE A 216 21.21 -8.95 -10.94
N PRO A 217 22.36 -9.22 -11.60
CA PRO A 217 22.53 -10.47 -12.34
C PRO A 217 22.36 -11.71 -11.47
N ASP A 218 23.04 -11.78 -10.32
CA ASP A 218 22.98 -12.93 -9.41
C ASP A 218 21.57 -13.16 -8.85
N LEU A 219 20.82 -12.07 -8.62
CA LEU A 219 19.41 -12.16 -8.21
C LEU A 219 18.53 -12.73 -9.32
N PHE A 220 18.77 -12.36 -10.59
CA PHE A 220 18.04 -12.90 -11.74
C PHE A 220 18.40 -14.36 -12.01
N ASP A 221 19.68 -14.72 -11.89
CA ASP A 221 20.14 -16.11 -12.00
C ASP A 221 19.49 -16.98 -10.93
N GLN A 222 19.38 -16.47 -9.69
CA GLN A 222 18.66 -17.16 -8.63
C GLN A 222 17.14 -17.26 -8.90
N ALA A 223 16.53 -16.26 -9.52
CA ALA A 223 15.13 -16.31 -9.94
C ALA A 223 14.90 -17.39 -11.01
N ILE A 224 15.80 -17.48 -11.99
CA ILE A 224 15.80 -18.54 -13.02
C ILE A 224 15.96 -19.91 -12.36
N ALA A 225 16.92 -20.07 -11.44
CA ALA A 225 17.13 -21.31 -10.71
C ALA A 225 15.89 -21.73 -9.90
N ASN A 226 15.24 -20.78 -9.21
CA ASN A 226 14.02 -21.03 -8.45
C ASN A 226 12.84 -21.42 -9.36
N MET A 227 12.68 -20.76 -10.51
CA MET A 227 11.67 -21.11 -11.50
C MET A 227 11.90 -22.50 -12.10
N ARG A 228 13.15 -22.89 -12.37
CA ARG A 228 13.50 -24.26 -12.79
C ARG A 228 13.15 -25.30 -11.72
N ALA A 229 13.41 -25.00 -10.44
CA ALA A 229 12.96 -25.86 -9.35
C ALA A 229 11.42 -25.94 -9.30
N GLY A 230 10.73 -24.82 -9.54
CA GLY A 230 9.27 -24.76 -9.66
C GLY A 230 8.73 -25.63 -10.81
N MET A 231 9.36 -25.58 -11.98
CA MET A 231 9.03 -26.45 -13.12
C MET A 231 9.12 -27.93 -12.76
N GLN A 232 10.17 -28.34 -12.03
CA GLN A 232 10.32 -29.72 -11.57
C GLN A 232 9.29 -30.13 -10.52
N ALA A 233 8.92 -29.20 -9.63
CA ALA A 233 7.98 -29.44 -8.54
C ALA A 233 6.50 -29.26 -8.93
N GLY A 234 6.20 -28.86 -10.17
CA GLY A 234 4.84 -28.51 -10.59
C GLY A 234 4.31 -27.21 -9.96
N VAL A 235 5.20 -26.36 -9.46
CA VAL A 235 4.89 -25.04 -8.87
C VAL A 235 5.27 -23.96 -9.88
N VAL A 236 4.35 -23.68 -10.80
CA VAL A 236 4.55 -22.74 -11.92
C VAL A 236 3.41 -21.75 -12.03
N GLN A 237 3.68 -20.58 -12.62
CA GLN A 237 2.67 -19.55 -12.87
C GLN A 237 1.66 -20.01 -13.94
N PRO A 238 0.43 -19.43 -13.97
CA PRO A 238 -0.45 -19.52 -15.13
C PRO A 238 0.18 -18.94 -16.38
N LYS A 239 -0.03 -19.61 -17.52
CA LYS A 239 0.50 -19.21 -18.82
C LYS A 239 0.06 -17.79 -19.22
N VAL A 240 -1.22 -17.47 -19.01
CA VAL A 240 -1.80 -16.16 -19.35
C VAL A 240 -1.13 -14.99 -18.61
N LEU A 241 -0.66 -15.22 -17.37
CA LEU A 241 0.05 -14.20 -16.60
C LEU A 241 1.45 -13.98 -17.15
N MET A 242 2.17 -15.07 -17.46
CA MET A 242 3.54 -14.99 -17.98
C MET A 242 3.64 -14.44 -19.40
N GLN A 243 2.58 -14.58 -20.21
CA GLN A 243 2.47 -13.89 -21.50
C GLN A 243 2.55 -12.37 -21.35
N LYS A 244 2.03 -11.81 -20.25
CA LYS A 244 2.05 -10.36 -19.96
C LYS A 244 3.40 -9.89 -19.43
N VAL A 245 4.19 -10.77 -18.81
CA VAL A 245 5.53 -10.44 -18.30
C VAL A 245 6.51 -10.16 -19.45
N LEU A 246 6.39 -10.85 -20.58
CA LEU A 246 7.32 -10.68 -21.71
C LEU A 246 7.34 -9.25 -22.26
N PRO A 247 6.20 -8.61 -22.61
CA PRO A 247 6.18 -7.20 -23.00
C PRO A 247 6.73 -6.24 -21.93
N GLN A 248 6.54 -6.53 -20.64
CA GLN A 248 7.09 -5.72 -19.56
C GLN A 248 8.62 -5.75 -19.55
N LEU A 249 9.22 -6.93 -19.78
CA LEU A 249 10.67 -7.07 -19.89
C LEU A 249 11.20 -6.44 -21.18
N ASP A 250 10.50 -6.65 -22.31
CA ASP A 250 10.87 -6.06 -23.60
C ASP A 250 10.87 -4.52 -23.53
N ALA A 251 9.95 -3.91 -22.78
CA ALA A 251 9.90 -2.47 -22.53
C ALA A 251 11.09 -1.93 -21.71
N ILE A 252 11.76 -2.78 -20.93
CA ILE A 252 12.94 -2.41 -20.13
C ILE A 252 14.24 -2.66 -20.91
N ILE A 253 14.26 -3.64 -21.81
CA ILE A 253 15.44 -4.02 -22.60
C ILE A 253 15.68 -2.97 -23.69
N ALA A 254 16.46 -1.95 -23.34
CA ALA A 254 16.92 -0.94 -24.28
C ALA A 254 18.03 -1.45 -25.23
N ARG A 255 18.24 -0.71 -26.33
CA ARG A 255 19.32 -0.99 -27.30
C ARG A 255 20.68 -0.55 -26.78
N THR A 256 20.75 0.64 -26.17
CA THR A 256 21.95 1.25 -25.63
C THR A 256 21.77 1.59 -24.16
N ALA A 257 22.85 1.95 -23.45
CA ALA A 257 22.72 2.54 -22.13
C ALA A 257 21.84 3.79 -22.17
N GLU A 258 22.08 4.68 -23.13
CA GLU A 258 21.47 6.01 -23.20
C GLU A 258 19.98 5.99 -23.46
N ASP A 259 19.44 4.89 -24.01
CA ASP A 259 18.00 4.67 -24.19
C ASP A 259 17.34 4.04 -22.95
N SER A 260 18.13 3.49 -22.04
CA SER A 260 17.64 2.76 -20.87
C SER A 260 16.95 3.66 -19.84
N LEU A 261 16.00 3.09 -19.09
CA LEU A 261 15.43 3.71 -17.90
C LEU A 261 16.50 3.89 -16.81
N PHE A 262 17.48 2.98 -16.73
CA PHE A 262 18.61 3.06 -15.80
C PHE A 262 19.58 4.22 -16.11
N TRP A 263 19.45 4.86 -17.26
CA TRP A 263 20.21 6.08 -17.60
C TRP A 263 19.57 7.35 -17.04
N GLY A 264 18.36 7.25 -16.49
CA GLY A 264 17.64 8.36 -15.86
C GLY A 264 18.49 9.20 -14.89
N PRO A 265 19.28 8.60 -13.98
CA PRO A 265 20.18 9.34 -13.10
C PRO A 265 21.24 10.14 -13.86
N ILE A 266 21.87 9.56 -14.89
CA ILE A 266 22.90 10.25 -15.67
C ILE A 266 22.32 11.41 -16.47
N ARG A 267 21.11 11.28 -17.02
CA ARG A 267 20.41 12.41 -17.67
C ARG A 267 20.14 13.57 -16.72
N ASN A 268 20.05 13.30 -15.41
CA ASN A 268 19.68 14.24 -14.37
C ASN A 268 20.82 14.50 -13.37
N LEU A 269 22.07 14.42 -13.81
CA LEU A 269 23.24 14.71 -12.96
C LEU A 269 23.11 16.11 -12.32
N PRO A 270 23.42 16.24 -11.00
CA PRO A 270 23.43 17.54 -10.33
C PRO A 270 24.36 18.53 -11.03
N ALA A 271 23.87 19.76 -11.24
CA ALA A 271 24.61 20.80 -11.97
C ALA A 271 25.94 21.15 -11.27
N ASP A 272 25.96 21.10 -9.94
CA ASP A 272 27.07 21.42 -9.05
C ASP A 272 28.06 20.26 -8.83
N MET A 273 27.79 19.07 -9.39
CA MET A 273 28.73 17.94 -9.30
C MET A 273 30.04 18.25 -10.05
N PRO A 274 31.22 17.88 -9.50
CA PRO A 274 32.51 18.07 -10.17
C PRO A 274 32.57 17.39 -11.54
N GLU A 275 33.20 18.06 -12.51
CA GLU A 275 33.25 17.57 -13.90
C GLU A 275 33.96 16.21 -14.01
N ALA A 276 35.03 16.01 -13.23
CA ALA A 276 35.72 14.72 -13.16
C ALA A 276 34.80 13.59 -12.69
N ASP A 277 33.92 13.86 -11.70
CA ASP A 277 32.94 12.88 -11.23
C ASP A 277 31.84 12.63 -12.27
N LYS A 278 31.34 13.67 -12.95
CA LYS A 278 30.35 13.51 -14.03
C LYS A 278 30.88 12.59 -15.13
N GLN A 279 32.12 12.80 -15.57
CA GLN A 279 32.76 11.99 -16.60
C GLN A 279 32.95 10.53 -16.15
N ARG A 280 33.50 10.34 -14.95
CA ARG A 280 33.69 9.01 -14.35
C ARG A 280 32.36 8.25 -14.22
N LEU A 281 31.36 8.86 -13.57
CA LEU A 281 30.05 8.24 -13.33
C LEU A 281 29.33 7.91 -14.63
N THR A 282 29.39 8.79 -15.64
CA THR A 282 28.80 8.54 -16.97
C THR A 282 29.42 7.30 -17.62
N ALA A 283 30.74 7.18 -17.60
CA ALA A 283 31.44 6.02 -18.16
C ALA A 283 31.14 4.72 -17.38
N GLU A 284 31.16 4.79 -16.05
CA GLU A 284 30.85 3.65 -15.17
C GLU A 284 29.41 3.15 -15.36
N TYR A 285 28.43 4.06 -15.38
CA TYR A 285 27.02 3.69 -15.58
C TYR A 285 26.78 3.09 -16.96
N LYS A 286 27.44 3.63 -17.99
CA LYS A 286 27.32 3.09 -19.35
C LYS A 286 27.76 1.63 -19.37
N ARG A 287 28.94 1.35 -18.80
CA ARG A 287 29.47 -0.01 -18.69
C ARG A 287 28.59 -0.90 -17.82
N LEU A 288 28.12 -0.42 -16.66
CA LEU A 288 27.21 -1.15 -15.77
C LEU A 288 25.93 -1.56 -16.51
N ILE A 289 25.32 -0.64 -17.24
CA ILE A 289 24.06 -0.88 -17.95
C ILE A 289 24.27 -1.84 -19.13
N GLU A 290 25.27 -1.59 -19.99
CA GLU A 290 25.50 -2.38 -21.20
C GLU A 290 26.06 -3.78 -20.93
N VAL A 291 26.95 -3.91 -19.94
CA VAL A 291 27.70 -5.15 -19.69
C VAL A 291 27.08 -6.01 -18.60
N ARG A 292 26.34 -5.43 -17.64
CA ARG A 292 25.78 -6.18 -16.50
C ARG A 292 24.26 -6.20 -16.51
N ILE A 293 23.61 -5.03 -16.58
CA ILE A 293 22.15 -4.95 -16.39
C ILE A 293 21.41 -5.48 -17.63
N LEU A 294 21.59 -4.88 -18.82
CA LEU A 294 20.83 -5.27 -20.01
C LEU A 294 21.03 -6.74 -20.41
N PRO A 295 22.26 -7.33 -20.34
CA PRO A 295 22.44 -8.76 -20.58
C PRO A 295 21.67 -9.65 -19.60
N ALA A 296 21.63 -9.31 -18.29
CA ALA A 296 20.84 -10.07 -17.31
C ALA A 296 19.33 -10.02 -17.62
N TYR A 297 18.81 -8.87 -18.03
CA TYR A 297 17.41 -8.76 -18.47
C TYR A 297 17.12 -9.61 -19.71
N ARG A 298 18.02 -9.60 -20.70
CA ARG A 298 17.90 -10.43 -21.91
C ARG A 298 17.94 -11.92 -21.56
N ALA A 299 18.80 -12.34 -20.63
CA ALA A 299 18.87 -13.72 -20.16
C ALA A 299 17.57 -14.14 -19.45
N LEU A 300 17.07 -13.33 -18.52
CA LEU A 300 15.80 -13.58 -17.83
C LEU A 300 14.62 -13.66 -18.80
N ARG A 301 14.51 -12.70 -19.73
CA ARG A 301 13.47 -12.68 -20.77
C ARG A 301 13.58 -13.90 -21.69
N GLY A 302 14.80 -14.26 -22.10
CA GLY A 302 15.08 -15.43 -22.92
C GLY A 302 14.62 -16.72 -22.24
N PHE A 303 15.01 -16.92 -20.99
CA PHE A 303 14.58 -18.04 -20.16
C PHE A 303 13.05 -18.09 -20.03
N ILE A 304 12.40 -16.97 -19.69
CA ILE A 304 10.93 -16.93 -19.55
C ILE A 304 10.26 -17.33 -20.85
N ALA A 305 10.70 -16.78 -21.99
CA ALA A 305 10.09 -17.06 -23.28
C ALA A 305 10.28 -18.50 -23.77
N THR A 306 11.45 -19.09 -23.51
CA THR A 306 11.88 -20.35 -24.16
C THR A 306 11.79 -21.58 -23.26
N GLU A 307 11.92 -21.43 -21.95
CA GLU A 307 11.89 -22.54 -20.99
C GLU A 307 10.66 -22.47 -20.07
N TYR A 308 10.43 -21.31 -19.42
CA TYR A 308 9.41 -21.22 -18.37
C TYR A 308 7.98 -21.11 -18.90
N LEU A 309 7.73 -20.25 -19.89
CA LEU A 309 6.38 -20.06 -20.46
C LEU A 309 5.80 -21.35 -21.06
N PRO A 310 6.56 -22.19 -21.79
CA PRO A 310 6.09 -23.51 -22.21
C PRO A 310 5.72 -24.44 -21.05
N ALA A 311 6.39 -24.32 -19.90
CA ALA A 311 6.14 -25.13 -18.71
C ALA A 311 5.06 -24.56 -17.78
N CYS A 312 4.57 -23.34 -18.03
CA CYS A 312 3.50 -22.73 -17.24
C CYS A 312 2.20 -23.52 -17.36
N ARG A 313 1.44 -23.55 -16.26
CA ARG A 313 0.16 -24.27 -16.19
C ARG A 313 -0.95 -23.54 -16.97
N ASP A 314 -1.90 -24.32 -17.50
CA ASP A 314 -3.11 -23.82 -18.14
C ASP A 314 -4.27 -23.62 -17.17
N THR A 315 -4.16 -24.12 -15.94
CA THR A 315 -5.13 -23.84 -14.87
C THR A 315 -5.00 -22.41 -14.38
N ASP A 316 -6.08 -21.85 -13.84
CA ASP A 316 -6.14 -20.45 -13.40
C ASP A 316 -5.95 -20.30 -11.88
N GLY A 317 -6.73 -21.06 -11.10
CA GLY A 317 -6.74 -21.02 -9.64
C GLY A 317 -5.49 -21.57 -8.94
N LEU A 318 -5.23 -21.11 -7.71
CA LEU A 318 -4.08 -21.52 -6.90
C LEU A 318 -4.23 -22.96 -6.41
N ALA A 319 -5.47 -23.44 -6.20
CA ALA A 319 -5.76 -24.82 -5.81
C ALA A 319 -5.22 -25.89 -6.77
N ALA A 320 -4.88 -25.52 -8.01
CA ALA A 320 -4.25 -26.44 -8.96
C ALA A 320 -2.77 -26.73 -8.67
N LEU A 321 -2.12 -25.97 -7.77
CA LEU A 321 -0.75 -26.22 -7.34
C LEU A 321 -0.70 -27.29 -6.23
N PRO A 322 0.47 -27.94 -6.02
CA PRO A 322 0.69 -28.78 -4.84
C PRO A 322 0.37 -28.03 -3.54
N ASN A 323 -0.48 -28.62 -2.69
CA ASN A 323 -0.99 -28.02 -1.46
C ASN A 323 -1.73 -26.67 -1.67
N GLY A 324 -2.23 -26.41 -2.88
CA GLY A 324 -2.76 -25.12 -3.30
C GLY A 324 -4.01 -24.66 -2.54
N ALA A 325 -4.86 -25.58 -2.08
CA ALA A 325 -6.04 -25.25 -1.29
C ALA A 325 -5.67 -24.70 0.11
N ALA A 326 -4.71 -25.34 0.80
CA ALA A 326 -4.20 -24.85 2.07
C ALA A 326 -3.40 -23.55 1.90
N TRP A 327 -2.66 -23.43 0.80
CA TRP A 327 -1.96 -22.19 0.45
C TRP A 327 -2.96 -21.04 0.26
N TYR A 328 -4.02 -21.26 -0.53
CA TYR A 328 -5.03 -20.23 -0.72
C TYR A 328 -5.73 -19.86 0.59
N ALA A 329 -6.12 -20.84 1.42
CA ALA A 329 -6.71 -20.56 2.73
C ALA A 329 -5.77 -19.75 3.65
N TYR A 330 -4.46 -19.98 3.57
CA TYR A 330 -3.46 -19.14 4.25
C TYR A 330 -3.43 -17.72 3.68
N ASP A 331 -3.39 -17.55 2.36
CA ASP A 331 -3.38 -16.22 1.71
C ASP A 331 -4.64 -15.41 2.02
N VAL A 332 -5.80 -16.07 2.06
CA VAL A 332 -7.08 -15.49 2.51
C VAL A 332 -6.99 -14.99 3.95
N ARG A 333 -6.50 -15.83 4.87
CA ARG A 333 -6.33 -15.45 6.29
C ARG A 333 -5.35 -14.29 6.45
N GLN A 334 -4.25 -14.29 5.71
CA GLN A 334 -3.28 -13.19 5.76
C GLN A 334 -3.84 -11.89 5.20
N SER A 335 -4.57 -11.96 4.09
CA SER A 335 -5.12 -10.78 3.43
C SER A 335 -6.30 -10.18 4.19
N THR A 336 -7.14 -11.03 4.78
CA THR A 336 -8.36 -10.61 5.48
C THR A 336 -8.16 -10.42 6.98
N THR A 337 -7.09 -10.97 7.57
CA THR A 337 -6.87 -10.98 9.03
C THR A 337 -8.10 -11.55 9.76
N SER A 338 -8.64 -12.65 9.23
CA SER A 338 -9.86 -13.28 9.73
C SER A 338 -9.78 -14.79 9.67
N GLU A 339 -10.65 -15.45 10.42
CA GLU A 339 -10.79 -16.90 10.47
C GLU A 339 -11.76 -17.46 9.42
N LEU A 340 -12.30 -16.62 8.53
CA LEU A 340 -13.24 -17.05 7.50
C LEU A 340 -12.56 -17.97 6.49
N SER A 341 -13.18 -19.12 6.23
CA SER A 341 -12.76 -20.03 5.15
C SER A 341 -13.08 -19.42 3.77
N PRO A 342 -12.34 -19.81 2.72
CA PRO A 342 -12.67 -19.46 1.34
C PRO A 342 -14.13 -19.77 0.97
N GLU A 343 -14.66 -20.89 1.45
CA GLU A 343 -16.03 -21.33 1.20
C GLU A 343 -17.05 -20.37 1.83
N GLN A 344 -16.82 -19.94 3.07
CA GLN A 344 -17.67 -18.95 3.74
C GLN A 344 -17.62 -17.60 3.04
N ILE A 345 -16.43 -17.14 2.64
CA ILE A 345 -16.28 -15.87 1.91
C ILE A 345 -17.00 -15.92 0.55
N HIS A 346 -16.93 -17.05 -0.15
CA HIS A 346 -17.65 -17.22 -1.41
C HIS A 346 -19.16 -17.06 -1.22
N GLN A 347 -19.73 -17.74 -0.22
CA GLN A 347 -21.16 -17.67 0.06
C GLN A 347 -21.57 -16.26 0.49
N ILE A 348 -20.79 -15.63 1.38
CA ILE A 348 -20.99 -14.23 1.79
C ILE A 348 -21.00 -13.30 0.57
N GLY A 349 -20.08 -13.51 -0.37
CA GLY A 349 -20.02 -12.74 -1.61
C GLY A 349 -21.28 -12.89 -2.46
N LEU A 350 -21.78 -14.12 -2.64
CA LEU A 350 -23.02 -14.38 -3.38
C LEU A 350 -24.23 -13.69 -2.73
N ASP A 351 -24.32 -13.80 -1.39
CA ASP A 351 -25.41 -13.20 -0.62
C ASP A 351 -25.39 -11.67 -0.71
N GLU A 352 -24.21 -11.05 -0.58
CA GLU A 352 -24.03 -9.60 -0.72
C GLU A 352 -24.33 -9.11 -2.14
N VAL A 353 -23.91 -9.84 -3.18
CA VAL A 353 -24.24 -9.52 -4.58
C VAL A 353 -25.75 -9.52 -4.79
N ALA A 354 -26.45 -10.55 -4.32
CA ALA A 354 -27.90 -10.65 -4.44
C ALA A 354 -28.62 -9.50 -3.68
N ARG A 355 -28.17 -9.21 -2.45
CA ARG A 355 -28.71 -8.13 -1.62
C ARG A 355 -28.58 -6.77 -2.30
N LEU A 356 -27.37 -6.44 -2.78
CA LEU A 356 -27.07 -5.17 -3.43
C LEU A 356 -27.78 -5.00 -4.77
N GLN A 357 -27.91 -6.08 -5.56
CA GLN A 357 -28.73 -6.05 -6.77
C GLN A 357 -30.20 -5.79 -6.45
N GLY A 358 -30.74 -6.37 -5.37
CA GLY A 358 -32.10 -6.08 -4.89
C GLY A 358 -32.31 -4.62 -4.49
N GLU A 359 -31.32 -4.01 -3.84
CA GLU A 359 -31.34 -2.58 -3.52
C GLU A 359 -31.29 -1.70 -4.79
N ILE A 360 -30.42 -2.03 -5.74
CA ILE A 360 -30.34 -1.32 -7.02
C ILE A 360 -31.67 -1.44 -7.76
N GLN A 361 -32.30 -2.63 -7.80
CA GLN A 361 -33.63 -2.77 -8.40
C GLN A 361 -34.68 -1.90 -7.71
N THR A 362 -34.65 -1.80 -6.39
CA THR A 362 -35.53 -0.88 -5.64
C THR A 362 -35.31 0.57 -6.05
N LEU A 363 -34.05 0.98 -6.18
CA LEU A 363 -33.69 2.30 -6.67
C LEU A 363 -34.15 2.55 -8.11
N THR A 364 -34.04 1.56 -9.02
CA THR A 364 -34.55 1.71 -10.39
C THR A 364 -36.04 2.04 -10.44
N ARG A 365 -36.84 1.44 -9.52
CA ARG A 365 -38.27 1.75 -9.36
C ARG A 365 -38.47 3.15 -8.81
N GLN A 366 -37.67 3.57 -7.82
CA GLN A 366 -37.73 4.91 -7.24
C GLN A 366 -37.49 6.01 -8.28
N VAL A 367 -36.51 5.83 -9.16
CA VAL A 367 -36.21 6.79 -10.25
C VAL A 367 -37.08 6.59 -11.49
N LYS A 368 -38.06 5.66 -11.43
CA LYS A 368 -39.01 5.35 -12.51
C LYS A 368 -38.33 4.97 -13.83
N PHE A 369 -37.18 4.30 -13.76
CA PHE A 369 -36.48 3.82 -14.95
C PHE A 369 -37.24 2.66 -15.61
N ARG A 370 -37.36 2.68 -16.94
CA ARG A 370 -38.00 1.61 -17.72
C ARG A 370 -36.93 0.73 -18.36
N GLY A 371 -36.81 -0.52 -17.91
CA GLY A 371 -35.87 -1.49 -18.46
C GLY A 371 -35.44 -2.53 -17.42
N ASN A 372 -34.47 -3.37 -17.80
CA ASN A 372 -33.81 -4.31 -16.90
C ASN A 372 -32.51 -3.71 -16.34
N LEU A 373 -31.88 -4.40 -15.39
CA LEU A 373 -30.63 -3.94 -14.77
C LEU A 373 -29.50 -3.66 -15.79
N PRO A 374 -29.21 -4.51 -16.79
CA PRO A 374 -28.20 -4.20 -17.80
C PRO A 374 -28.46 -2.88 -18.55
N LYS A 375 -29.71 -2.59 -18.90
CA LYS A 375 -30.09 -1.31 -19.51
C LYS A 375 -29.90 -0.15 -18.53
N PHE A 376 -30.19 -0.35 -17.25
CA PHE A 376 -29.97 0.66 -16.22
C PHE A 376 -28.49 0.96 -16.02
N TYR A 377 -27.63 -0.07 -15.94
CA TYR A 377 -26.17 0.10 -15.86
C TYR A 377 -25.63 0.90 -17.03
N LYS A 378 -26.03 0.56 -18.26
CA LYS A 378 -25.67 1.33 -19.46
C LYS A 378 -26.16 2.78 -19.40
N PHE A 379 -27.38 3.01 -18.93
CA PHE A 379 -27.92 4.35 -18.72
C PHE A 379 -27.06 5.17 -17.74
N MET A 380 -26.74 4.59 -16.58
CA MET A 380 -25.87 5.22 -15.57
C MET A 380 -24.48 5.55 -16.14
N GLN A 381 -23.97 4.73 -17.05
CA GLN A 381 -22.67 4.93 -17.68
C GLN A 381 -22.64 5.91 -18.85
N THR A 382 -23.75 6.20 -19.51
CA THR A 382 -23.73 6.89 -20.81
C THR A 382 -24.60 8.13 -20.89
N ASP A 383 -25.57 8.29 -19.98
CA ASP A 383 -26.41 9.49 -19.98
C ASP A 383 -25.60 10.73 -19.59
N LYS A 384 -25.69 11.77 -20.43
CA LYS A 384 -24.91 13.01 -20.29
C LYS A 384 -25.20 13.76 -18.98
N ARG A 385 -26.32 13.49 -18.32
CA ARG A 385 -26.64 14.07 -17.00
C ARG A 385 -25.63 13.68 -15.91
N PHE A 386 -24.91 12.58 -16.11
CA PHE A 386 -23.94 12.06 -15.15
C PHE A 386 -22.50 12.50 -15.45
N SER A 387 -22.30 13.47 -16.34
CA SER A 387 -20.98 13.95 -16.72
C SER A 387 -20.67 15.32 -16.11
N PHE A 388 -19.41 15.53 -15.75
CA PHE A 388 -18.88 16.87 -15.50
C PHE A 388 -18.52 17.55 -16.83
N ARG A 389 -18.71 18.86 -16.92
CA ARG A 389 -18.45 19.68 -18.12
C ARG A 389 -16.99 20.14 -18.21
N SER A 390 -16.29 20.19 -17.08
CA SER A 390 -14.88 20.58 -17.01
C SER A 390 -14.19 20.07 -15.74
N ASP A 391 -12.87 20.04 -15.77
CA ASP A 391 -12.00 19.79 -14.61
C ASP A 391 -12.33 20.70 -13.43
N THR A 392 -12.61 21.99 -13.71
CA THR A 392 -12.99 22.97 -12.69
C THR A 392 -14.31 22.62 -12.02
N GLU A 393 -15.29 22.11 -12.76
CA GLU A 393 -16.56 21.66 -12.20
C GLU A 393 -16.38 20.42 -11.32
N LEU A 394 -15.58 19.44 -11.77
CA LEU A 394 -15.27 18.24 -11.00
C LEU A 394 -14.55 18.57 -9.69
N LEU A 395 -13.48 19.37 -9.75
CA LEU A 395 -12.73 19.78 -8.55
C LEU A 395 -13.59 20.65 -7.63
N GLY A 396 -14.41 21.55 -8.19
CA GLY A 396 -15.37 22.35 -7.45
C GLY A 396 -16.40 21.51 -6.72
N TYR A 397 -16.90 20.45 -7.35
CA TYR A 397 -17.84 19.50 -6.74
C TYR A 397 -17.22 18.82 -5.51
N TYR A 398 -16.00 18.29 -5.62
CA TYR A 398 -15.32 17.67 -4.48
C TYR A 398 -15.00 18.66 -3.34
N ARG A 399 -14.63 19.91 -3.65
CA ARG A 399 -14.46 20.95 -2.62
C ARG A 399 -15.77 21.29 -1.92
N GLY A 400 -16.88 21.29 -2.66
CA GLY A 400 -18.23 21.42 -2.10
C GLY A 400 -18.59 20.26 -1.17
N LEU A 401 -18.25 19.02 -1.55
CA LEU A 401 -18.41 17.85 -0.69
C LEU A 401 -17.58 17.97 0.59
N GLN A 402 -16.33 18.43 0.49
CA GLN A 402 -15.48 18.66 1.67
C GLN A 402 -16.14 19.58 2.69
N GLY A 403 -16.67 20.73 2.26
CA GLY A 403 -17.38 21.64 3.18
C GLY A 403 -18.61 21.01 3.83
N ARG A 404 -19.44 20.30 3.05
CA ARG A 404 -20.66 19.62 3.53
C ARG A 404 -20.33 18.53 4.55
N VAL A 405 -19.39 17.64 4.20
CA VAL A 405 -19.03 16.51 5.06
C VAL A 405 -18.35 16.99 6.32
N GLN A 406 -17.42 17.96 6.24
CA GLN A 406 -16.72 18.48 7.41
C GLN A 406 -17.67 19.10 8.44
N ALA A 407 -18.75 19.74 8.00
CA ALA A 407 -19.80 20.23 8.89
C ALA A 407 -20.62 19.11 9.55
N ALA A 408 -20.71 17.92 8.94
CA ALA A 408 -21.47 16.77 9.44
C ALA A 408 -20.64 15.82 10.31
N VAL A 409 -19.32 15.77 10.12
CA VAL A 409 -18.39 14.87 10.85
C VAL A 409 -18.58 14.88 12.37
N PRO A 410 -18.79 16.00 13.07
CA PRO A 410 -18.96 16.01 14.53
C PRO A 410 -20.14 15.16 15.03
N ARG A 411 -21.12 14.83 14.18
CA ARG A 411 -22.25 13.95 14.53
C ARG A 411 -21.81 12.51 14.74
N LEU A 412 -20.78 12.06 14.00
CA LEU A 412 -20.33 10.68 13.97
C LEU A 412 -18.94 10.49 14.59
N PHE A 413 -18.17 11.56 14.80
CA PHE A 413 -16.79 11.47 15.26
C PHE A 413 -16.51 12.45 16.41
N ALA A 414 -15.65 12.03 17.33
CA ALA A 414 -15.14 12.87 18.42
C ALA A 414 -13.64 13.18 18.30
N LEU A 415 -12.91 12.44 17.46
CA LEU A 415 -11.48 12.63 17.27
C LEU A 415 -11.15 13.97 16.61
N GLN A 416 -10.10 14.61 17.11
CA GLN A 416 -9.59 15.90 16.68
C GLN A 416 -8.18 15.76 16.09
N GLY A 417 -7.61 16.88 15.64
CA GLY A 417 -6.23 16.94 15.17
C GLY A 417 -6.03 16.48 13.72
N ILE A 418 -7.07 16.06 13.00
CA ILE A 418 -6.96 15.64 11.60
C ILE A 418 -6.19 16.69 10.78
N PRO A 419 -5.14 16.29 10.03
CA PRO A 419 -4.39 17.22 9.19
C PRO A 419 -5.30 17.95 8.18
N GLU A 420 -4.87 19.11 7.68
CA GLU A 420 -5.59 19.78 6.60
C GLU A 420 -5.65 18.89 5.34
N LEU A 421 -6.77 18.97 4.63
CA LEU A 421 -7.01 18.28 3.36
C LEU A 421 -7.11 19.28 2.21
N GLU A 422 -6.33 19.04 1.17
CA GLU A 422 -6.41 19.73 -0.12
C GLU A 422 -7.01 18.81 -1.19
N VAL A 423 -7.91 19.34 -2.03
CA VAL A 423 -8.38 18.67 -3.26
C VAL A 423 -7.61 19.20 -4.46
N ARG A 424 -6.89 18.30 -5.14
CA ARG A 424 -5.97 18.65 -6.23
C ARG A 424 -6.14 17.75 -7.45
N ALA A 425 -5.91 18.29 -8.64
CA ALA A 425 -5.77 17.47 -9.85
C ALA A 425 -4.47 16.66 -9.81
N VAL A 426 -4.48 15.46 -10.38
CA VAL A 426 -3.26 14.69 -10.65
C VAL A 426 -2.39 15.43 -11.68
N GLU A 427 -1.07 15.44 -11.46
CA GLU A 427 -0.14 16.09 -12.38
C GLU A 427 -0.14 15.39 -13.77
N PRO A 428 -0.05 16.13 -14.90
CA PRO A 428 -0.20 15.55 -16.25
C PRO A 428 0.71 14.35 -16.55
N GLN A 429 1.92 14.34 -16.00
CA GLN A 429 2.91 13.28 -16.19
C GLN A 429 2.52 11.97 -15.47
N ARG A 430 1.66 12.05 -14.45
CA ARG A 430 1.15 10.89 -13.68
C ARG A 430 -0.25 10.48 -14.11
N ALA A 431 -1.00 11.39 -14.76
CA ALA A 431 -2.43 11.26 -14.98
C ALA A 431 -2.83 10.05 -15.82
N GLN A 432 -1.99 9.63 -16.78
CA GLN A 432 -2.31 8.47 -17.63
C GLN A 432 -2.37 7.15 -16.85
N SER A 433 -1.54 7.01 -15.82
CA SER A 433 -1.49 5.81 -14.99
C SER A 433 -2.35 5.92 -13.73
N ALA A 434 -2.60 7.13 -13.23
CA ALA A 434 -3.28 7.33 -11.95
C ALA A 434 -4.75 6.86 -11.95
N ALA A 435 -5.19 6.32 -10.81
CA ALA A 435 -6.59 6.04 -10.50
C ALA A 435 -7.51 7.28 -10.60
N SER A 436 -8.83 7.08 -10.62
CA SER A 436 -9.83 8.16 -10.70
C SER A 436 -9.70 9.17 -9.55
N GLY A 437 -9.43 8.67 -8.35
CA GLY A 437 -9.04 9.45 -7.19
C GLY A 437 -8.11 8.65 -6.27
N SER A 438 -7.32 9.34 -5.46
CA SER A 438 -6.43 8.69 -4.49
C SER A 438 -6.03 9.65 -3.37
N TYR A 439 -5.90 9.15 -2.15
CA TYR A 439 -5.35 9.91 -1.04
C TYR A 439 -3.81 9.80 -0.94
N MET A 440 -3.16 10.96 -0.77
CA MET A 440 -1.75 11.07 -0.40
C MET A 440 -1.62 11.65 1.00
N ARG A 441 -0.88 10.95 1.86
CA ARG A 441 -0.59 11.37 3.22
C ARG A 441 0.32 12.62 3.24
N PRO A 442 0.22 13.49 4.26
CA PRO A 442 1.21 14.52 4.57
C PRO A 442 2.64 13.95 4.59
N SER A 443 3.60 14.71 4.07
CA SER A 443 5.02 14.36 4.16
C SER A 443 5.56 14.61 5.57
N ALA A 444 6.19 13.60 6.17
CA ALA A 444 6.76 13.68 7.51
C ALA A 444 8.26 14.04 7.44
N ASN A 445 8.60 15.17 6.81
CA ASN A 445 9.94 15.72 6.87
C ASN A 445 9.92 17.01 7.69
N GLY A 446 10.40 16.91 8.92
CA GLY A 446 10.40 17.99 9.90
C GLY A 446 11.12 19.26 9.41
N SER A 447 10.64 20.39 9.93
CA SER A 447 11.27 21.72 9.88
C SER A 447 11.54 22.31 8.49
N ALA A 448 10.46 22.54 7.72
CA ALA A 448 10.16 23.72 6.90
C ALA A 448 9.11 23.35 5.84
N GLY A 449 7.81 23.54 6.15
CA GLY A 449 6.71 23.30 5.21
C GLY A 449 6.17 21.88 5.21
N SER A 450 5.33 21.54 6.20
CA SER A 450 4.48 20.35 6.12
C SER A 450 3.49 20.51 4.97
N THR A 451 3.43 19.55 4.05
CA THR A 451 2.40 19.52 3.01
C THR A 451 1.09 18.98 3.60
N PRO A 452 -0.08 19.55 3.26
CA PRO A 452 -1.36 18.99 3.69
C PRO A 452 -1.55 17.56 3.15
N GLY A 453 -2.51 16.84 3.72
CA GLY A 453 -3.01 15.62 3.07
C GLY A 453 -3.69 16.01 1.77
N ILE A 454 -3.56 15.20 0.72
CA ILE A 454 -4.07 15.56 -0.60
C ILE A 454 -5.00 14.47 -1.11
N PHE A 455 -6.23 14.85 -1.39
CA PHE A 455 -7.11 14.04 -2.23
C PHE A 455 -6.86 14.43 -3.69
N TYR A 456 -6.15 13.54 -4.39
CA TYR A 456 -5.90 13.68 -5.81
C TYR A 456 -7.10 13.20 -6.62
N VAL A 457 -7.48 13.98 -7.62
CA VAL A 457 -8.55 13.70 -8.57
C VAL A 457 -7.95 13.66 -9.97
N ASN A 458 -8.11 12.55 -10.69
CA ASN A 458 -7.60 12.44 -12.04
C ASN A 458 -8.60 13.01 -13.04
N THR A 459 -8.26 14.17 -13.62
CA THR A 459 -9.12 14.90 -14.56
C THR A 459 -8.85 14.54 -16.02
N SER A 460 -7.84 13.71 -16.32
CA SER A 460 -7.41 13.44 -17.71
C SER A 460 -8.43 12.67 -18.56
N ASP A 461 -9.25 11.82 -17.93
CA ASP A 461 -10.36 11.11 -18.56
C ASP A 461 -11.70 11.56 -17.96
N LEU A 462 -12.01 12.84 -18.13
CA LEU A 462 -13.26 13.44 -17.64
C LEU A 462 -14.52 12.68 -18.07
N PRO A 463 -14.65 12.14 -19.31
CA PRO A 463 -15.80 11.37 -19.72
C PRO A 463 -16.07 10.12 -18.88
N SER A 464 -15.08 9.54 -18.19
CA SER A 464 -15.31 8.41 -17.27
C SER A 464 -15.61 8.85 -15.83
N ARG A 465 -15.44 10.12 -15.48
CA ARG A 465 -15.76 10.66 -14.14
C ARG A 465 -17.25 10.94 -14.03
N ARG A 466 -17.97 10.04 -13.38
CA ARG A 466 -19.42 10.14 -13.25
C ARG A 466 -19.82 10.88 -11.96
N THR A 467 -20.83 11.75 -12.06
CA THR A 467 -21.31 12.52 -10.91
C THR A 467 -21.82 11.62 -9.78
N TRP A 468 -22.47 10.51 -10.13
CA TRP A 468 -23.01 9.56 -9.16
C TRP A 468 -21.94 8.84 -8.33
N GLU A 469 -20.70 8.73 -8.82
CA GLU A 469 -19.60 8.06 -8.09
C GLU A 469 -18.92 8.98 -7.07
N ALA A 470 -19.01 10.29 -7.29
CA ALA A 470 -18.18 11.28 -6.62
C ALA A 470 -18.40 11.31 -5.09
N GLU A 471 -19.63 11.16 -4.60
CA GLU A 471 -19.90 11.16 -3.16
C GLU A 471 -19.27 9.96 -2.45
N SER A 472 -19.42 8.74 -2.98
CA SER A 472 -18.75 7.54 -2.43
C SER A 472 -17.23 7.63 -2.51
N LEU A 473 -16.67 8.05 -3.66
CA LEU A 473 -15.22 8.16 -3.81
C LEU A 473 -14.63 9.18 -2.84
N TYR A 474 -15.33 10.29 -2.60
CA TYR A 474 -14.92 11.28 -1.62
C TYR A 474 -14.91 10.70 -0.20
N LEU A 475 -15.97 9.99 0.21
CA LEU A 475 -16.01 9.37 1.54
C LEU A 475 -14.90 8.34 1.72
N HIS A 476 -14.55 7.59 0.67
CA HIS A 476 -13.50 6.57 0.68
C HIS A 476 -12.10 7.18 0.85
N GLU A 477 -11.73 8.13 -0.01
CA GLU A 477 -10.37 8.67 -0.07
C GLU A 477 -10.14 9.79 0.95
N ALA A 478 -11.16 10.61 1.19
CA ALA A 478 -11.05 11.82 1.98
C ALA A 478 -11.69 11.65 3.36
N ILE A 479 -12.76 12.39 3.64
CA ILE A 479 -13.37 12.48 4.96
C ILE A 479 -14.69 11.68 4.92
N PRO A 480 -14.94 10.72 5.83
CA PRO A 480 -14.09 10.28 6.94
C PRO A 480 -13.22 9.04 6.62
N GLY A 481 -12.95 8.73 5.35
CA GLY A 481 -12.17 7.56 4.92
C GLY A 481 -10.66 7.68 5.15
N HIS A 482 -9.87 7.41 4.10
CA HIS A 482 -8.41 7.29 4.19
C HIS A 482 -7.72 8.52 4.78
N HIS A 483 -8.10 9.74 4.37
CA HIS A 483 -7.51 10.94 4.95
C HIS A 483 -7.70 11.03 6.46
N TYR A 484 -8.92 10.75 6.92
CA TYR A 484 -9.25 10.82 8.34
C TYR A 484 -8.50 9.73 9.13
N GLN A 485 -8.54 8.48 8.67
CA GLN A 485 -7.91 7.34 9.33
C GLN A 485 -6.39 7.45 9.36
N LEU A 486 -5.76 7.66 8.21
CA LEU A 486 -4.30 7.72 8.09
C LEU A 486 -3.74 9.01 8.68
N GLY A 487 -4.48 10.11 8.58
CA GLY A 487 -4.12 11.38 9.21
C GLY A 487 -4.06 11.28 10.74
N LEU A 488 -4.96 10.52 11.36
CA LEU A 488 -4.89 10.19 12.79
C LEU A 488 -3.72 9.26 13.10
N GLN A 489 -3.55 8.20 12.32
CA GLN A 489 -2.49 7.22 12.54
C GLN A 489 -1.09 7.85 12.48
N GLN A 490 -0.89 8.87 11.64
CA GLN A 490 0.39 9.59 11.56
C GLN A 490 0.76 10.35 12.84
N GLN A 491 -0.21 10.65 13.71
CA GLN A 491 0.02 11.36 14.98
C GLN A 491 0.49 10.42 16.09
N LEU A 492 0.41 9.11 15.88
CA LEU A 492 0.85 8.09 16.83
C LEU A 492 2.38 7.93 16.77
N THR A 493 3.11 8.96 17.17
CA THR A 493 4.57 9.04 17.07
C THR A 493 5.31 8.12 18.03
N ASP A 494 4.67 7.76 19.13
CA ASP A 494 5.28 7.00 20.23
C ASP A 494 5.12 5.48 20.06
N LEU A 495 4.47 5.03 18.98
CA LEU A 495 4.37 3.61 18.67
C LEU A 495 5.70 3.03 18.20
N PRO A 496 5.95 1.72 18.44
CA PRO A 496 7.07 1.01 17.86
C PRO A 496 7.14 1.20 16.34
N LYS A 497 8.36 1.35 15.80
CA LYS A 497 8.59 1.66 14.37
C LYS A 497 7.94 0.66 13.43
N PHE A 498 7.92 -0.64 13.77
CA PHE A 498 7.29 -1.67 12.95
C PHE A 498 5.77 -1.46 12.78
N ARG A 499 5.10 -0.81 13.75
CA ARG A 499 3.68 -0.43 13.64
C ARG A 499 3.50 0.86 12.89
N ARG A 500 4.31 1.88 13.19
CA ARG A 500 4.23 3.19 12.51
C ARG A 500 4.44 3.09 11.01
N LEU A 501 5.37 2.21 10.61
CA LEU A 501 5.83 2.03 9.23
C LEU A 501 5.26 0.77 8.57
N GLY A 502 4.37 0.05 9.27
CA GLY A 502 3.56 -1.06 8.77
C GLY A 502 2.12 -0.64 8.45
N GLY A 503 1.25 -1.61 8.24
CA GLY A 503 -0.17 -1.39 8.01
C GLY A 503 -0.93 -2.68 7.73
N GLU A 504 -2.25 -2.62 7.90
CA GLU A 504 -3.16 -3.76 7.72
C GLU A 504 -4.18 -3.45 6.64
N THR A 505 -4.05 -4.09 5.48
CA THR A 505 -4.88 -3.78 4.29
C THR A 505 -6.37 -3.96 4.58
N ALA A 506 -6.78 -5.06 5.20
CA ALA A 506 -8.19 -5.31 5.50
C ALA A 506 -8.79 -4.24 6.44
N TYR A 507 -7.99 -3.74 7.41
CA TYR A 507 -8.42 -2.63 8.25
C TYR A 507 -8.53 -1.32 7.46
N ILE A 508 -7.49 -0.95 6.70
CA ILE A 508 -7.41 0.35 6.03
C ILE A 508 -8.45 0.46 4.92
N GLU A 509 -8.54 -0.56 4.08
CA GLU A 509 -9.50 -0.63 2.97
C GLU A 509 -10.93 -0.88 3.48
N GLY A 510 -11.06 -1.72 4.51
CA GLY A 510 -12.33 -1.93 5.19
C GLY A 510 -12.88 -0.66 5.80
N TRP A 511 -12.02 0.18 6.39
CA TRP A 511 -12.41 1.50 6.88
C TRP A 511 -12.88 2.42 5.75
N GLY A 512 -12.14 2.47 4.63
CA GLY A 512 -12.53 3.25 3.45
C GLY A 512 -13.93 2.90 2.95
N LEU A 513 -14.20 1.60 2.77
CA LEU A 513 -15.53 1.11 2.38
C LEU A 513 -16.59 1.36 3.46
N TYR A 514 -16.27 1.14 4.73
CA TYR A 514 -17.18 1.42 5.84
C TYR A 514 -17.56 2.91 5.87
N ALA A 515 -16.61 3.81 5.59
CA ALA A 515 -16.86 5.24 5.51
C ALA A 515 -17.83 5.60 4.37
N GLU A 516 -17.81 4.88 3.24
CA GLU A 516 -18.80 5.06 2.17
C GLU A 516 -20.23 4.80 2.68
N SER A 517 -20.42 3.79 3.54
CA SER A 517 -21.75 3.46 4.10
C SER A 517 -22.34 4.58 4.96
N LEU A 518 -21.50 5.46 5.52
CA LEU A 518 -21.92 6.58 6.39
C LEU A 518 -22.54 7.75 5.63
N GLY A 519 -22.57 7.73 4.29
CA GLY A 519 -22.94 8.91 3.50
C GLY A 519 -24.31 9.49 3.84
N ARG A 520 -25.33 8.66 4.09
CA ARG A 520 -26.67 9.15 4.50
C ARG A 520 -26.65 9.85 5.87
N GLU A 521 -25.93 9.29 6.84
CA GLU A 521 -25.76 9.88 8.18
C GLU A 521 -25.01 11.24 8.11
N LEU A 522 -24.15 11.39 7.11
CA LEU A 522 -23.39 12.62 6.81
C LEU A 522 -24.15 13.60 5.89
N GLY A 523 -25.38 13.29 5.48
CA GLY A 523 -26.20 14.16 4.62
C GLY A 523 -25.79 14.15 3.13
N LEU A 524 -25.08 13.10 2.69
CA LEU A 524 -24.87 12.75 1.29
C LEU A 524 -25.97 11.79 0.80
N TYR A 525 -25.88 11.35 -0.44
CA TYR A 525 -26.80 10.40 -1.11
C TYR A 525 -28.27 10.87 -1.14
N GLN A 526 -28.47 12.18 -1.20
CA GLN A 526 -29.80 12.79 -1.29
C GLN A 526 -30.42 12.58 -2.67
N ASP A 527 -29.59 12.65 -3.72
CA ASP A 527 -29.97 12.20 -5.06
C ASP A 527 -29.90 10.66 -5.08
N PRO A 528 -30.99 9.95 -5.45
CA PRO A 528 -30.96 8.51 -5.62
C PRO A 528 -29.83 8.03 -6.54
N TYR A 529 -29.45 8.79 -7.57
CA TYR A 529 -28.35 8.41 -8.44
C TYR A 529 -26.99 8.40 -7.71
N ASN A 530 -26.76 9.29 -6.75
CA ASN A 530 -25.55 9.24 -5.93
C ASN A 530 -25.56 8.02 -4.98
N TYR A 531 -26.73 7.64 -4.46
CA TYR A 531 -26.86 6.40 -3.69
C TYR A 531 -26.58 5.16 -4.54
N TYR A 532 -26.98 5.18 -5.82
CA TYR A 532 -26.58 4.13 -6.76
C TYR A 532 -25.06 4.02 -6.87
N GLY A 533 -24.32 5.13 -6.88
CA GLY A 533 -22.85 5.08 -6.94
C GLY A 533 -22.25 4.32 -5.76
N TYR A 534 -22.76 4.55 -4.54
CA TYR A 534 -22.40 3.74 -3.37
C TYR A 534 -22.75 2.26 -3.58
N LEU A 535 -23.98 1.94 -3.97
CA LEU A 535 -24.42 0.55 -4.17
C LEU A 535 -23.58 -0.17 -5.24
N GLN A 536 -23.26 0.52 -6.34
CA GLN A 536 -22.43 -0.01 -7.42
C GLN A 536 -21.00 -0.26 -6.93
N ASN A 537 -20.44 0.63 -6.11
CA ASN A 537 -19.12 0.45 -5.52
C ASN A 537 -19.09 -0.71 -4.53
N ALA A 538 -20.10 -0.83 -3.66
CA ALA A 538 -20.25 -1.97 -2.75
C ALA A 538 -20.45 -3.30 -3.51
N LEU A 539 -21.24 -3.28 -4.59
CA LEU A 539 -21.50 -4.46 -5.43
C LEU A 539 -20.21 -4.94 -6.07
N TRP A 540 -19.42 -4.02 -6.62
CA TRP A 540 -18.12 -4.30 -7.19
C TRP A 540 -17.17 -5.00 -6.20
N ARG A 541 -17.07 -4.51 -4.95
CA ARG A 541 -16.22 -5.16 -3.94
C ARG A 541 -16.80 -6.47 -3.42
N SER A 542 -18.10 -6.71 -3.56
CA SER A 542 -18.74 -7.99 -3.22
C SER A 542 -18.50 -9.04 -4.31
N ILE A 543 -18.53 -8.63 -5.58
CA ILE A 543 -18.17 -9.49 -6.72
C ILE A 543 -16.73 -10.01 -6.60
N ARG A 544 -15.81 -9.18 -6.10
CA ARG A 544 -14.42 -9.59 -5.80
C ARG A 544 -14.35 -10.81 -4.89
N LEU A 545 -15.22 -10.89 -3.88
CA LEU A 545 -15.27 -12.05 -2.98
C LEU A 545 -15.55 -13.34 -3.75
N VAL A 546 -16.53 -13.29 -4.65
CA VAL A 546 -16.98 -14.44 -5.43
C VAL A 546 -15.98 -14.81 -6.52
N ALA A 547 -15.44 -13.83 -7.26
CA ALA A 547 -14.51 -14.07 -8.36
C ALA A 547 -13.17 -14.67 -7.87
N ASP A 548 -12.58 -14.10 -6.81
CA ASP A 548 -11.31 -14.58 -6.24
C ASP A 548 -11.48 -16.00 -5.64
N THR A 549 -12.47 -16.20 -4.76
CA THR A 549 -12.75 -17.55 -4.21
C THR A 549 -13.23 -18.54 -5.28
N GLY A 550 -13.91 -18.05 -6.30
CA GLY A 550 -14.32 -18.81 -7.48
C GLY A 550 -13.12 -19.43 -8.18
N LEU A 551 -12.14 -18.60 -8.53
CA LEU A 551 -10.88 -19.04 -9.14
C LEU A 551 -10.12 -20.01 -8.24
N HIS A 552 -9.90 -19.64 -6.98
CA HIS A 552 -8.90 -20.28 -6.14
C HIS A 552 -9.43 -21.40 -5.23
N SER A 553 -10.74 -21.51 -4.99
CA SER A 553 -11.37 -22.57 -4.17
C SER A 553 -12.47 -23.34 -4.94
N LYS A 554 -13.21 -22.70 -5.86
CA LYS A 554 -14.34 -23.34 -6.59
C LYS A 554 -13.97 -23.92 -7.96
N GLY A 555 -12.71 -23.79 -8.38
CA GLY A 555 -12.23 -24.31 -9.65
C GLY A 555 -12.77 -23.57 -10.87
N TRP A 556 -13.19 -22.30 -10.71
CA TRP A 556 -13.58 -21.48 -11.86
C TRP A 556 -12.39 -21.24 -12.77
N THR A 557 -12.66 -21.23 -14.07
CA THR A 557 -11.73 -20.73 -15.08
C THR A 557 -11.69 -19.21 -15.06
N ARG A 558 -10.62 -18.64 -15.62
CA ARG A 558 -10.50 -17.19 -15.89
C ARG A 558 -11.74 -16.66 -16.60
N THR A 559 -12.23 -17.36 -17.61
CA THR A 559 -13.43 -16.98 -18.37
C THR A 559 -14.68 -16.95 -17.50
N GLN A 560 -14.88 -17.96 -16.64
CA GLN A 560 -16.03 -17.99 -15.73
C GLN A 560 -16.00 -16.83 -14.74
N ALA A 561 -14.82 -16.48 -14.20
CA ALA A 561 -14.68 -15.33 -13.32
C ALA A 561 -14.98 -14.00 -14.06
N ILE A 562 -14.49 -13.83 -15.29
CA ILE A 562 -14.77 -12.64 -16.12
C ILE A 562 -16.26 -12.53 -16.41
N ASP A 563 -16.88 -13.61 -16.88
CA ASP A 563 -18.29 -13.60 -17.25
C ASP A 563 -19.17 -13.34 -16.02
N TYR A 564 -18.85 -13.94 -14.86
CA TYR A 564 -19.52 -13.61 -13.60
C TYR A 564 -19.44 -12.11 -13.26
N MET A 565 -18.27 -11.50 -13.44
CA MET A 565 -18.09 -10.06 -13.17
C MET A 565 -18.91 -9.20 -14.14
N LEU A 566 -18.97 -9.56 -15.41
CA LEU A 566 -19.74 -8.85 -16.44
C LEU A 566 -21.25 -9.00 -16.25
N ASP A 567 -21.71 -10.18 -15.87
CA ASP A 567 -23.13 -10.45 -15.63
C ASP A 567 -23.67 -9.71 -14.40
N ASN A 568 -22.80 -9.41 -13.43
CA ASN A 568 -23.19 -8.83 -12.15
C ASN A 568 -22.83 -7.36 -11.98
N SER A 569 -22.20 -6.70 -12.96
CA SER A 569 -21.80 -5.30 -12.83
C SER A 569 -21.83 -4.54 -14.15
N ALA A 570 -21.68 -3.21 -14.09
CA ALA A 570 -21.57 -2.37 -15.27
C ALA A 570 -20.18 -2.43 -15.96
N MET A 571 -19.26 -3.24 -15.47
CA MET A 571 -17.85 -3.11 -15.83
C MET A 571 -17.55 -3.41 -17.30
N SER A 572 -16.47 -2.84 -17.83
CA SER A 572 -16.02 -3.17 -19.19
C SER A 572 -15.31 -4.54 -19.19
N ARG A 573 -15.33 -5.24 -20.35
CA ARG A 573 -14.60 -6.51 -20.49
C ARG A 573 -13.10 -6.36 -20.23
N THR A 574 -12.50 -5.28 -20.71
CA THR A 574 -11.08 -4.99 -20.50
C THR A 574 -10.74 -4.86 -19.02
N ASP A 575 -11.57 -4.13 -18.26
CA ASP A 575 -11.32 -3.95 -16.83
C ASP A 575 -11.57 -5.24 -16.04
N ALA A 576 -12.61 -6.01 -16.41
CA ALA A 576 -12.88 -7.31 -15.81
C ALA A 576 -11.72 -8.30 -16.05
N GLU A 577 -11.17 -8.33 -17.27
CA GLU A 577 -9.99 -9.14 -17.59
C GLU A 577 -8.76 -8.74 -16.77
N ALA A 578 -8.48 -7.44 -16.65
CA ALA A 578 -7.35 -6.93 -15.87
C ALA A 578 -7.49 -7.28 -14.37
N GLU A 579 -8.70 -7.19 -13.84
CA GLU A 579 -8.99 -7.52 -12.44
C GLU A 579 -8.93 -9.03 -12.18
N VAL A 580 -9.48 -9.88 -13.05
CA VAL A 580 -9.33 -11.33 -12.91
C VAL A 580 -7.87 -11.75 -13.00
N ASP A 581 -7.09 -11.18 -13.92
CA ASP A 581 -5.65 -11.43 -14.01
C ASP A 581 -4.91 -11.02 -12.73
N ARG A 582 -5.39 -9.98 -12.04
CA ARG A 582 -4.88 -9.57 -10.73
C ARG A 582 -5.25 -10.57 -9.65
N TYR A 583 -6.48 -11.07 -9.60
CA TYR A 583 -6.89 -12.06 -8.60
C TYR A 583 -6.06 -13.33 -8.76
N MET A 584 -5.87 -13.80 -10.00
CA MET A 584 -4.99 -14.93 -10.32
C MET A 584 -3.54 -14.73 -9.85
N ALA A 585 -3.01 -13.51 -9.98
CA ALA A 585 -1.62 -13.19 -9.64
C ALA A 585 -1.39 -12.90 -8.14
N ILE A 586 -2.44 -12.46 -7.43
CA ILE A 586 -2.40 -12.04 -6.03
C ILE A 586 -3.60 -12.64 -5.27
N PRO A 587 -3.62 -13.97 -5.06
CA PRO A 587 -4.78 -14.66 -4.50
C PRO A 587 -5.15 -14.11 -3.11
N GLY A 588 -6.44 -13.88 -2.87
CA GLY A 588 -6.97 -13.48 -1.56
C GLY A 588 -6.86 -11.99 -1.24
N GLN A 589 -6.03 -11.21 -1.94
CA GLN A 589 -5.84 -9.79 -1.65
C GLN A 589 -7.11 -8.97 -1.89
N ALA A 590 -7.88 -9.30 -2.93
CA ALA A 590 -9.11 -8.61 -3.27
C ALA A 590 -10.21 -8.79 -2.20
N LEU A 591 -10.10 -9.82 -1.36
CA LEU A 591 -11.06 -10.12 -0.29
C LEU A 591 -10.99 -9.15 0.87
N ALA A 592 -9.82 -8.56 1.10
CA ALA A 592 -9.51 -7.71 2.26
C ALA A 592 -10.49 -6.55 2.43
N TYR A 593 -10.87 -5.91 1.32
CA TYR A 593 -11.72 -4.72 1.29
C TYR A 593 -13.10 -4.99 1.91
N LYS A 594 -13.87 -5.89 1.28
CA LYS A 594 -15.25 -6.16 1.69
C LYS A 594 -15.31 -6.91 3.02
N VAL A 595 -14.39 -7.84 3.28
CA VAL A 595 -14.32 -8.51 4.60
C VAL A 595 -14.01 -7.49 5.72
N GLY A 596 -13.13 -6.53 5.47
CA GLY A 596 -12.85 -5.43 6.39
C GLY A 596 -14.05 -4.55 6.70
N GLU A 597 -14.75 -4.10 5.66
CA GLU A 597 -15.98 -3.30 5.79
C GLU A 597 -17.03 -4.04 6.62
N MET A 598 -17.32 -5.28 6.23
CA MET A 598 -18.31 -6.11 6.91
C MET A 598 -17.94 -6.35 8.36
N LYS A 599 -16.66 -6.56 8.69
CA LYS A 599 -16.23 -6.73 10.08
C LYS A 599 -16.46 -5.45 10.89
N ILE A 600 -16.11 -4.27 10.37
CA ILE A 600 -16.30 -3.00 11.09
C ILE A 600 -17.80 -2.73 11.28
N ALA A 601 -18.63 -2.97 10.25
CA ALA A 601 -20.08 -2.85 10.35
C ALA A 601 -20.66 -3.83 11.39
N GLN A 602 -20.25 -5.10 11.36
CA GLN A 602 -20.64 -6.12 12.34
C GLN A 602 -20.31 -5.67 13.78
N LEU A 603 -19.12 -5.12 14.00
CA LEU A 603 -18.68 -4.62 15.30
C LEU A 603 -19.50 -3.42 15.76
N ARG A 604 -19.85 -2.50 14.85
CA ARG A 604 -20.76 -1.38 15.16
C ARG A 604 -22.13 -1.88 15.59
N GLU A 605 -22.72 -2.79 14.82
CA GLU A 605 -24.03 -3.35 15.13
C GLU A 605 -24.01 -4.12 16.46
N GLN A 606 -22.95 -4.89 16.72
CA GLN A 606 -22.77 -5.60 17.99
C GLN A 606 -22.73 -4.60 19.15
N ALA A 607 -21.92 -3.54 19.05
CA ALA A 607 -21.86 -2.50 20.06
C ALA A 607 -23.21 -1.82 20.28
N GLN A 608 -23.94 -1.52 19.20
CA GLN A 608 -25.27 -0.91 19.28
C GLN A 608 -26.28 -1.81 19.99
N ARG A 609 -26.29 -3.11 19.66
CA ARG A 609 -27.16 -4.10 20.32
C ARG A 609 -26.82 -4.27 21.80
N GLU A 610 -25.54 -4.35 22.13
CA GLU A 610 -25.07 -4.68 23.47
C GLU A 610 -25.09 -3.49 24.45
N LEU A 611 -24.92 -2.26 23.96
CA LEU A 611 -24.94 -1.05 24.78
C LEU A 611 -26.31 -0.36 24.77
N GLY A 612 -27.16 -0.64 23.78
CA GLY A 612 -28.52 -0.10 23.68
C GLY A 612 -28.51 1.43 23.73
N PRO A 613 -29.31 2.08 24.61
CA PRO A 613 -29.32 3.54 24.74
C PRO A 613 -27.98 4.18 25.15
N ARG A 614 -27.03 3.41 25.69
CA ARG A 614 -25.67 3.89 26.03
C ARG A 614 -24.73 3.91 24.83
N PHE A 615 -25.13 3.35 23.69
CA PHE A 615 -24.29 3.35 22.50
C PHE A 615 -24.08 4.77 21.97
N ASP A 616 -22.83 5.22 21.94
CA ASP A 616 -22.41 6.43 21.23
C ASP A 616 -21.55 6.03 20.02
N VAL A 617 -22.03 6.35 18.82
CA VAL A 617 -21.30 6.10 17.56
C VAL A 617 -19.97 6.84 17.50
N ARG A 618 -19.87 8.02 18.14
CA ARG A 618 -18.64 8.82 18.20
C ARG A 618 -17.59 8.12 19.07
N ALA A 619 -18.02 7.51 20.17
CA ALA A 619 -17.16 6.70 21.02
C ALA A 619 -16.71 5.42 20.30
N PHE A 620 -17.61 4.75 19.58
CA PHE A 620 -17.26 3.59 18.75
C PHE A 620 -16.20 3.94 17.69
N HIS A 621 -16.40 4.98 16.89
CA HIS A 621 -15.41 5.38 15.88
C HIS A 621 -14.09 5.83 16.50
N THR A 622 -14.14 6.50 17.66
CA THR A 622 -12.94 6.82 18.44
C THR A 622 -12.18 5.55 18.82
N GLU A 623 -12.89 4.56 19.34
CA GLU A 623 -12.28 3.29 19.71
C GLU A 623 -11.70 2.58 18.51
N VAL A 624 -12.37 2.51 17.36
CA VAL A 624 -11.82 1.90 16.14
C VAL A 624 -10.50 2.58 15.74
N LEU A 625 -10.49 3.91 15.63
CA LEU A 625 -9.42 4.67 14.97
C LEU A 625 -8.20 5.02 15.84
N LYS A 626 -8.36 5.21 17.15
CA LYS A 626 -7.34 5.86 18.01
C LYS A 626 -5.98 5.14 18.07
N ASP A 627 -5.95 3.85 17.76
CA ASP A 627 -4.74 3.02 17.90
C ASP A 627 -4.04 2.72 16.57
N GLY A 628 -4.50 3.33 15.47
CA GLY A 628 -4.03 3.03 14.12
C GLY A 628 -4.51 1.67 13.61
N SER A 629 -4.09 1.29 12.41
CA SER A 629 -4.49 0.02 11.80
C SER A 629 -3.99 -1.19 12.59
N VAL A 630 -4.88 -2.14 12.87
CA VAL A 630 -4.59 -3.42 13.51
C VAL A 630 -5.29 -4.55 12.75
N PRO A 631 -4.80 -5.81 12.84
CA PRO A 631 -5.48 -6.98 12.28
C PRO A 631 -6.94 -7.06 12.76
N LEU A 632 -7.86 -7.48 11.91
CA LEU A 632 -9.30 -7.45 12.20
C LEU A 632 -9.68 -8.34 13.40
N GLU A 633 -8.99 -9.45 13.61
CA GLU A 633 -9.13 -10.29 14.80
C GLU A 633 -8.76 -9.53 16.09
N ILE A 634 -7.67 -8.74 16.04
CA ILE A 634 -7.24 -7.89 17.16
C ILE A 634 -8.20 -6.71 17.36
N LEU A 635 -8.72 -6.12 16.27
CA LEU A 635 -9.75 -5.08 16.33
C LEU A 635 -11.02 -5.62 17.01
N GLN A 636 -11.47 -6.82 16.64
CA GLN A 636 -12.64 -7.44 17.23
C GLN A 636 -12.47 -7.61 18.74
N ASP A 637 -11.37 -8.22 19.19
CA ASP A 637 -11.12 -8.43 20.62
C ASP A 637 -11.04 -7.11 21.38
N LYS A 638 -10.45 -6.08 20.76
CA LYS A 638 -10.37 -4.74 21.31
C LYS A 638 -11.75 -4.10 21.48
N ILE A 639 -12.61 -4.14 20.46
CA ILE A 639 -13.97 -3.60 20.54
C ILE A 639 -14.80 -4.37 21.57
N GLN A 640 -14.65 -5.69 21.67
CA GLN A 640 -15.32 -6.49 22.69
C GLN A 640 -14.91 -6.07 24.11
N ARG A 641 -13.62 -5.84 24.36
CA ARG A 641 -13.15 -5.28 25.64
C ARG A 641 -13.73 -3.89 25.92
N TRP A 642 -13.81 -3.03 24.91
CA TRP A 642 -14.42 -1.71 25.06
C TRP A 642 -15.93 -1.82 25.39
N ILE A 643 -16.69 -2.65 24.67
CA ILE A 643 -18.11 -2.90 24.97
C ILE A 643 -18.28 -3.38 26.42
N ALA A 644 -17.48 -4.35 26.86
CA ALA A 644 -17.54 -4.86 28.23
C ALA A 644 -17.27 -3.76 29.26
N ALA A 645 -16.28 -2.88 29.01
CA ALA A 645 -15.95 -1.76 29.89
C ALA A 645 -17.03 -0.65 29.91
N GLN A 646 -17.82 -0.50 28.84
CA GLN A 646 -18.96 0.44 28.81
C GLN A 646 -20.22 -0.14 29.48
N LYS A 647 -20.27 -1.45 29.72
CA LYS A 647 -21.41 -2.11 30.37
C LYS A 647 -21.38 -1.99 31.88
N GLY A 648 -20.19 -2.20 32.46
CA GLY A 648 -19.91 -1.97 33.88
C GLY A 648 -19.97 -0.49 34.21
#